data_AF-A0A434AD64-F1
#
_entry.id   AF-A0A434AD64-F1
#
_cell.length_a   1.000
_cell.length_b   1.000
_cell.length_c   1.000
_cell.angle_alpha   90.00
_cell.angle_beta   90.00
_cell.angle_gamma   90.00
#
_symmetry.space_group_name_H-M   'P 1'
#
loop_
_entity.id
_entity.type
_entity.pdbx_description
1 polymer ?
#
loop_
_entity_poly.entity_id
_entity_poly.type
_entity_poly.pdbx_seq_one_letter_code
_entity_poly.pdbx_strand_id
1 'polypeptide(L)'
;MNDSIKKLIKLLKEDRVIPVIGAGVSSAAANLPSWVTLIKMGFEYAESRYLNPDLISKGRKHLEDNNFLLASNYLKKVLNAPSFPYVNWIKDIFEDPIIESDSLINSILDLSTSIIATTNYDTLLSSINTLNLQKFIYSDHQLIFNAINKKENLIIHLHGIIEKPDSIILSDLDYKKLNKNLGYKTLLNKLLSDYHFLFIGCSKDGVMDNDFLPVFNFIKKWFPHSANQHFILLHEKEILSRNHIELLTECNIEAINFGNDYNHLPTFIQKINPNFEKKKYKLQTYQDKLVKDFKRVENNTNNFTDNKDEIDLFFINNFNSQFDWVNPEKIKILEKLLAEHNSSLVGKKEKLLFTQTIIKSVFKLTELREKIDLWLQFRETPEKLNPLNYINTAIIAYECLLRIPQEIIIDIKQSNEWGVLHNGFYNGYLGGFIDEVKRAKERGQNLEKKYNSDNYLFENLKRIIQSLKNFLELDADNFYVELEKATICKGLPLDFLAVVSDKEVIITDKHFKDTFASLPIDKKFPIFKISLLTVDLDMTVIGCNSNSCFSWNPKEDIFANIFYKSNEEIYNIEYHKKQNQIFIHEGNKILVLDNKFEITKIFSINETFSTFAIYSSGIVYLKGGDSTYKGDIILLYDLNGNLLQKLSYNNFMTELEKDTEISQRILKFEKEDPFLNFYAKIDVKSFQIINFNNREFLILNSRFKLEFDKEDSLIFILEISKNSITILKKIYLEDLNCSCMDYSANVQLLNLVFGFYDTSNNPIMCQEIILDLNLNILSTNNYQNSKEKKYETRDIYSCKFLDNKTIILSEEGKKTLLISTNTKEVIEYQLQDKQRINYITAT
;
A
#
# COMPACT_ATOMS: atom_id res chain seq x y z
N MET A 1 -46.36 -20.14 -18.60
CA MET A 1 -45.15 -20.90 -18.19
C MET A 1 -45.47 -22.38 -18.38
N ASN A 2 -44.63 -23.13 -19.09
CA ASN A 2 -44.80 -24.57 -19.34
C ASN A 2 -44.96 -25.33 -18.01
N ASP A 3 -45.81 -26.36 -17.94
CA ASP A 3 -46.13 -27.08 -16.70
C ASP A 3 -44.90 -27.81 -16.12
N SER A 4 -43.99 -28.28 -16.97
CA SER A 4 -42.70 -28.86 -16.58
C SER A 4 -41.81 -27.86 -15.82
N ILE A 5 -41.83 -26.58 -16.21
CA ILE A 5 -41.08 -25.51 -15.52
C ILE A 5 -41.69 -25.20 -14.16
N LYS A 6 -43.03 -25.13 -14.06
CA LYS A 6 -43.70 -24.92 -12.76
C LYS A 6 -43.38 -26.04 -11.78
N LYS A 7 -43.35 -27.29 -12.27
CA LYS A 7 -42.96 -28.46 -11.49
C LYS A 7 -41.52 -28.35 -11.00
N LEU A 8 -40.58 -28.01 -11.88
CA LEU A 8 -39.17 -27.80 -11.51
C LEU A 8 -39.01 -26.72 -10.43
N ILE A 9 -39.67 -25.57 -10.58
CA ILE A 9 -39.64 -24.48 -9.59
C ILE A 9 -40.16 -24.96 -8.23
N LYS A 10 -41.26 -25.72 -8.21
CA LYS A 10 -41.80 -26.31 -6.96
C LYS A 10 -40.76 -27.24 -6.31
N LEU A 11 -40.12 -28.11 -7.08
CA LEU A 11 -39.12 -29.05 -6.59
C LEU A 11 -37.85 -28.36 -6.08
N LEU A 12 -37.40 -27.30 -6.76
CA LEU A 12 -36.29 -26.45 -6.32
C LEU A 12 -36.58 -25.79 -4.97
N LYS A 13 -37.82 -25.31 -4.77
CA LYS A 13 -38.27 -24.73 -3.50
C LYS A 13 -38.32 -25.75 -2.37
N GLU A 14 -38.63 -27.00 -2.68
CA GLU A 14 -38.66 -28.13 -1.75
C GLU A 14 -37.27 -28.77 -1.51
N ASP A 15 -36.22 -28.25 -2.16
CA ASP A 15 -34.84 -28.78 -2.10
C ASP A 15 -34.73 -30.26 -2.53
N ARG A 16 -35.59 -30.66 -3.47
CA ARG A 16 -35.64 -32.02 -4.04
C ARG A 16 -34.95 -32.13 -5.39
N VAL A 17 -34.19 -31.11 -5.79
CA VAL A 17 -33.47 -31.07 -7.07
C VAL A 17 -31.97 -31.12 -6.84
N ILE A 18 -31.29 -31.97 -7.60
CA ILE A 18 -29.82 -32.03 -7.66
C ILE A 18 -29.40 -31.54 -9.04
N PRO A 19 -28.75 -30.37 -9.15
CA PRO A 19 -28.09 -29.96 -10.38
C PRO A 19 -26.94 -30.92 -10.68
N VAL A 20 -26.96 -31.50 -11.87
CA VAL A 20 -25.87 -32.34 -12.39
C VAL A 20 -25.17 -31.56 -13.50
N ILE A 21 -23.93 -31.20 -13.24
CA ILE A 21 -23.17 -30.28 -14.07
C ILE A 21 -22.26 -31.07 -15.02
N GLY A 22 -22.36 -30.75 -16.31
CA GLY A 22 -21.57 -31.35 -17.38
C GLY A 22 -20.55 -30.41 -17.99
N ALA A 23 -19.74 -30.93 -18.90
CA ALA A 23 -18.57 -30.25 -19.46
C ALA A 23 -18.93 -28.96 -20.23
N GLY A 24 -20.18 -28.82 -20.69
CA GLY A 24 -20.67 -27.59 -21.32
C GLY A 24 -20.60 -26.37 -20.41
N VAL A 25 -20.74 -26.54 -19.09
CA VAL A 25 -20.58 -25.44 -18.12
C VAL A 25 -19.12 -25.01 -18.01
N SER A 26 -18.20 -25.97 -17.90
CA SER A 26 -16.76 -25.70 -17.84
C SER A 26 -16.22 -25.12 -19.15
N SER A 27 -16.76 -25.55 -20.28
CA SER A 27 -16.45 -24.98 -21.60
C SER A 27 -16.93 -23.52 -21.70
N ALA A 28 -18.15 -23.22 -21.27
CA ALA A 28 -18.68 -21.86 -21.30
C ALA A 28 -17.98 -20.91 -20.32
N ALA A 29 -17.48 -21.43 -19.19
CA ALA A 29 -16.85 -20.62 -18.14
C ALA A 29 -15.35 -20.38 -18.37
N ALA A 30 -14.63 -21.37 -18.89
CA ALA A 30 -13.16 -21.37 -18.92
C ALA A 30 -12.57 -22.04 -20.17
N ASN A 31 -13.35 -22.21 -21.25
CA ASN A 31 -12.92 -22.86 -22.49
C ASN A 31 -12.31 -24.27 -22.32
N LEU A 32 -12.72 -24.98 -21.27
CA LEU A 32 -12.27 -26.35 -21.01
C LEU A 32 -12.85 -27.35 -22.05
N PRO A 33 -12.08 -28.40 -22.41
CA PRO A 33 -12.47 -29.30 -23.49
C PRO A 33 -13.63 -30.23 -23.11
N SER A 34 -14.45 -30.56 -24.10
CA SER A 34 -15.40 -31.68 -23.99
C SER A 34 -14.66 -33.02 -23.92
N TRP A 35 -15.34 -34.10 -23.53
CA TRP A 35 -14.74 -35.44 -23.44
C TRP A 35 -14.08 -35.91 -24.75
N VAL A 36 -14.74 -35.72 -25.89
CA VAL A 36 -14.19 -36.11 -27.21
C VAL A 36 -12.99 -35.23 -27.58
N THR A 37 -13.06 -33.93 -27.31
CA THR A 37 -11.94 -33.01 -27.52
C THR A 37 -10.75 -33.36 -26.63
N LEU A 38 -11.00 -33.73 -25.38
CA LEU A 38 -9.97 -34.17 -24.45
C LEU A 38 -9.25 -35.42 -24.96
N ILE A 39 -9.98 -36.43 -25.47
CA ILE A 39 -9.34 -37.63 -26.05
C ILE A 39 -8.45 -37.27 -27.25
N LYS A 40 -8.92 -36.37 -28.13
CA LYS A 40 -8.14 -35.86 -29.28
C LYS A 40 -6.85 -35.18 -28.83
N MET A 41 -6.95 -34.24 -27.90
CA MET A 41 -5.82 -33.52 -27.33
C MET A 41 -4.83 -34.48 -26.65
N GLY A 42 -5.31 -35.55 -26.03
CA GLY A 42 -4.45 -36.56 -25.42
C GLY A 42 -3.62 -37.35 -26.43
N PHE A 43 -4.18 -37.70 -27.59
CA PHE A 43 -3.42 -38.34 -28.66
C PHE A 43 -2.41 -37.38 -29.30
N GLU A 44 -2.77 -36.10 -29.49
CA GLU A 44 -1.84 -35.06 -29.95
C GLU A 44 -0.69 -34.84 -28.95
N TYR A 45 -1.00 -34.83 -27.66
CA TYR A 45 -0.01 -34.77 -26.58
C TYR A 45 0.95 -35.97 -26.61
N ALA A 46 0.42 -37.17 -26.89
CA ALA A 46 1.23 -38.38 -27.02
C ALA A 46 2.13 -38.36 -28.26
N GLU A 47 1.60 -37.89 -29.40
CA GLU A 47 2.35 -37.79 -30.67
C GLU A 47 3.48 -36.79 -30.60
N SER A 48 3.22 -35.59 -30.06
CA SER A 48 4.24 -34.55 -29.88
C SER A 48 5.42 -34.98 -28.99
N ARG A 49 5.23 -36.05 -28.20
CA ARG A 49 6.25 -36.65 -27.32
C ARG A 49 6.77 -37.98 -27.82
N TYR A 50 6.42 -38.38 -29.04
CA TYR A 50 6.85 -39.62 -29.68
C TYR A 50 6.56 -40.87 -28.83
N LEU A 51 5.43 -40.88 -28.11
CA LEU A 51 4.98 -42.03 -27.33
C LEU A 51 4.50 -43.16 -28.27
N ASN A 52 4.31 -44.36 -27.73
CA ASN A 52 4.07 -45.61 -28.46
C ASN A 52 3.18 -45.46 -29.73
N PRO A 53 3.77 -45.44 -30.94
CA PRO A 53 3.04 -45.15 -32.19
C PRO A 53 1.98 -46.19 -32.56
N ASP A 54 2.19 -47.47 -32.21
CA ASP A 54 1.22 -48.54 -32.48
C ASP A 54 -0.07 -48.35 -31.67
N LEU A 55 0.07 -48.03 -30.37
CA LEU A 55 -1.08 -47.76 -29.52
C LEU A 55 -1.80 -46.46 -29.91
N ILE A 56 -1.06 -45.43 -30.35
CA ILE A 56 -1.63 -44.19 -30.89
C ILE A 56 -2.46 -44.50 -32.15
N SER A 57 -1.89 -45.24 -33.11
CA SER A 57 -2.57 -45.60 -34.36
C SER A 57 -3.85 -46.41 -34.10
N LYS A 58 -3.79 -47.41 -33.22
CA LYS A 58 -4.97 -48.19 -32.81
C LYS A 58 -6.03 -47.31 -32.12
N GLY A 59 -5.58 -46.41 -31.24
CA GLY A 59 -6.45 -45.46 -30.56
C GLY A 59 -7.15 -44.49 -31.52
N ARG A 60 -6.42 -43.92 -32.49
CA ARG A 60 -6.98 -43.03 -33.51
C ARG A 60 -7.97 -43.73 -34.42
N LYS A 61 -7.72 -44.97 -34.82
CA LYS A 61 -8.69 -45.75 -35.59
C LYS A 61 -10.04 -45.86 -34.85
N HIS A 62 -10.01 -46.17 -33.55
CA HIS A 62 -11.23 -46.20 -32.75
C HIS A 62 -11.89 -44.82 -32.59
N LEU A 63 -11.10 -43.75 -32.53
CA LEU A 63 -11.62 -42.38 -32.51
C LEU A 63 -12.32 -42.01 -33.82
N GLU A 64 -11.79 -42.43 -34.97
CA GLU A 64 -12.39 -42.27 -36.31
C GLU A 64 -13.68 -43.09 -36.46
N ASP A 65 -13.71 -44.30 -35.90
CA ASP A 65 -14.89 -45.17 -35.84
C ASP A 65 -15.96 -44.69 -34.82
N ASN A 66 -15.77 -43.51 -34.20
CA ASN A 66 -16.59 -42.96 -33.11
C ASN A 66 -16.70 -43.89 -31.86
N ASN A 67 -15.75 -44.81 -31.68
CA ASN A 67 -15.63 -45.66 -30.51
C ASN A 67 -14.74 -45.00 -29.45
N PHE A 68 -15.24 -43.90 -28.89
CA PHE A 68 -14.50 -43.03 -27.97
C PHE A 68 -14.05 -43.74 -26.68
N LEU A 69 -14.86 -44.67 -26.16
CA LEU A 69 -14.56 -45.45 -24.96
C LEU A 69 -13.37 -46.39 -25.14
N LEU A 70 -13.27 -47.01 -26.32
CA LEU A 70 -12.13 -47.87 -26.63
C LEU A 70 -10.91 -47.02 -27.00
N ALA A 71 -11.10 -45.90 -27.69
CA ALA A 71 -10.04 -44.92 -27.94
C ALA A 71 -9.41 -44.44 -26.63
N SER A 72 -10.22 -44.10 -25.61
CA SER A 72 -9.69 -43.65 -24.31
C SER A 72 -8.97 -44.75 -23.52
N ASN A 73 -9.33 -46.04 -23.69
CA ASN A 73 -8.53 -47.15 -23.16
C ASN A 73 -7.11 -47.15 -23.75
N TYR A 74 -6.98 -46.94 -25.08
CA TYR A 74 -5.67 -46.83 -25.73
C TYR A 74 -4.94 -45.59 -25.27
N LEU A 75 -5.63 -44.44 -25.17
CA LEU A 75 -5.03 -43.20 -24.66
C LEU A 75 -4.44 -43.37 -23.26
N LYS A 76 -5.19 -43.96 -22.31
CA LYS A 76 -4.70 -44.22 -20.96
C LYS A 76 -3.49 -45.15 -20.96
N LYS A 77 -3.42 -46.14 -21.85
CA LYS A 77 -2.24 -47.00 -22.01
C LYS A 77 -1.05 -46.25 -22.57
N VAL A 78 -1.24 -45.43 -23.61
CA VAL A 78 -0.19 -44.61 -24.24
C VAL A 78 0.42 -43.63 -23.24
N LEU A 79 -0.43 -42.98 -22.43
CA LEU A 79 -0.01 -42.00 -21.44
C LEU A 79 0.35 -42.61 -20.08
N ASN A 80 0.40 -43.95 -19.97
CA ASN A 80 0.76 -44.66 -18.74
C ASN A 80 -0.09 -44.26 -17.52
N ALA A 81 -1.40 -44.07 -17.71
CA ALA A 81 -2.31 -43.64 -16.65
C ALA A 81 -2.40 -44.67 -15.50
N PRO A 82 -2.43 -44.24 -14.21
CA PRO A 82 -2.50 -42.84 -13.75
C PRO A 82 -1.11 -42.24 -13.47
N SER A 83 -0.01 -42.79 -13.99
CA SER A 83 1.35 -42.28 -13.79
C SER A 83 1.75 -41.26 -14.86
N PHE A 84 3.00 -40.79 -14.83
CA PHE A 84 3.52 -39.91 -15.88
C PHE A 84 3.61 -40.65 -17.22
N PRO A 85 3.28 -39.98 -18.35
CA PRO A 85 2.94 -38.56 -18.47
C PRO A 85 1.45 -38.17 -18.32
N TYR A 86 0.52 -39.11 -18.09
CA TYR A 86 -0.92 -38.83 -17.98
C TYR A 86 -1.28 -37.73 -16.97
N VAL A 87 -0.66 -37.76 -15.78
CA VAL A 87 -0.93 -36.77 -14.73
C VAL A 87 -0.55 -35.35 -15.16
N ASN A 88 0.61 -35.17 -15.80
CA ASN A 88 1.04 -33.87 -16.30
C ASN A 88 0.07 -33.37 -17.35
N TRP A 89 -0.28 -34.22 -18.32
CA TRP A 89 -1.22 -33.86 -19.39
C TRP A 89 -2.59 -33.39 -18.87
N ILE A 90 -3.16 -34.13 -17.92
CA ILE A 90 -4.47 -33.80 -17.34
C ILE A 90 -4.40 -32.53 -16.49
N LYS A 91 -3.29 -32.31 -15.75
CA LYS A 91 -3.03 -31.07 -15.00
C LYS A 91 -2.86 -29.86 -15.91
N ASP A 92 -2.09 -29.99 -16.98
CA ASP A 92 -1.89 -28.92 -17.98
C ASP A 92 -3.21 -28.39 -18.56
N ILE A 93 -4.29 -29.19 -18.51
CA ILE A 93 -5.62 -28.82 -19.00
C ILE A 93 -6.54 -28.30 -17.90
N PHE A 94 -6.59 -28.96 -16.74
CA PHE A 94 -7.63 -28.74 -15.73
C PHE A 94 -7.14 -28.09 -14.42
N GLU A 95 -5.83 -27.96 -14.21
CA GLU A 95 -5.27 -27.27 -13.05
C GLU A 95 -5.27 -25.75 -13.30
N ASP A 96 -5.86 -24.99 -12.38
CA ASP A 96 -5.98 -23.53 -12.42
C ASP A 96 -6.47 -22.91 -13.75
N PRO A 97 -7.66 -23.32 -14.25
CA PRO A 97 -8.19 -22.81 -15.52
C PRO A 97 -8.51 -21.32 -15.47
N ILE A 98 -8.20 -20.61 -16.56
CA ILE A 98 -8.54 -19.18 -16.72
C ILE A 98 -10.05 -19.03 -16.88
N ILE A 99 -10.70 -18.39 -15.91
CA ILE A 99 -12.14 -18.11 -15.94
C ILE A 99 -12.40 -16.91 -16.86
N GLU A 100 -13.09 -17.14 -17.97
CA GLU A 100 -13.54 -16.09 -18.89
C GLU A 100 -14.88 -15.49 -18.45
N SER A 101 -15.77 -16.32 -17.87
CA SER A 101 -17.07 -15.88 -17.36
C SER A 101 -17.54 -16.75 -16.20
N ASP A 102 -17.90 -16.13 -15.09
CA ASP A 102 -18.44 -16.81 -13.90
C ASP A 102 -19.98 -16.82 -13.85
N SER A 103 -20.65 -16.14 -14.80
CA SER A 103 -22.10 -15.87 -14.76
C SER A 103 -22.94 -17.15 -14.68
N LEU A 104 -22.59 -18.16 -15.49
CA LEU A 104 -23.30 -19.44 -15.50
C LEU A 104 -23.10 -20.21 -14.20
N ILE A 105 -21.87 -20.28 -13.71
CA ILE A 105 -21.54 -20.97 -12.46
C ILE A 105 -22.23 -20.30 -11.28
N ASN A 106 -22.20 -18.96 -11.21
CA ASN A 106 -22.93 -18.19 -10.20
C ASN A 106 -24.43 -18.45 -10.26
N SER A 107 -25.04 -18.49 -11.45
CA SER A 107 -26.47 -18.80 -11.57
C SER A 107 -26.84 -20.19 -11.05
N ILE A 108 -25.96 -21.19 -11.25
CA ILE A 108 -26.14 -22.57 -10.76
C ILE A 108 -26.00 -22.61 -9.24
N LEU A 109 -24.96 -21.99 -8.69
CA LEU A 109 -24.76 -21.92 -7.23
C LEU A 109 -25.91 -21.17 -6.53
N ASP A 110 -26.46 -20.15 -7.19
CA ASP A 110 -27.58 -19.36 -6.70
C ASP A 110 -28.88 -20.16 -6.54
N LEU A 111 -29.04 -21.29 -7.24
CA LEU A 111 -30.16 -22.22 -6.99
C LEU A 111 -30.20 -22.70 -5.54
N SER A 112 -29.10 -22.58 -4.79
CA SER A 112 -29.01 -22.82 -3.34
C SER A 112 -29.46 -24.21 -2.91
N THR A 113 -29.37 -25.18 -3.81
CA THR A 113 -29.62 -26.61 -3.58
C THR A 113 -28.60 -27.17 -2.60
N SER A 114 -29.02 -28.11 -1.75
CA SER A 114 -28.11 -28.70 -0.76
C SER A 114 -27.06 -29.63 -1.38
N ILE A 115 -27.36 -30.26 -2.52
CA ILE A 115 -26.45 -31.17 -3.21
C ILE A 115 -26.28 -30.69 -4.65
N ILE A 116 -25.04 -30.56 -5.09
CA ILE A 116 -24.67 -30.38 -6.49
C ILE A 116 -23.83 -31.60 -6.88
N ALA A 117 -24.10 -32.18 -8.04
CA ALA A 117 -23.26 -33.23 -8.60
C ALA A 117 -22.59 -32.73 -9.89
N THR A 118 -21.43 -33.26 -10.22
CA THR A 118 -20.72 -32.92 -11.44
C THR A 118 -19.99 -34.13 -12.00
N THR A 119 -19.90 -34.17 -13.32
CA THR A 119 -19.07 -35.13 -14.08
C THR A 119 -17.74 -34.51 -14.52
N ASN A 120 -17.54 -33.22 -14.21
CA ASN A 120 -16.35 -32.49 -14.63
C ASN A 120 -15.19 -32.72 -13.64
N TYR A 121 -13.98 -32.75 -14.19
CA TYR A 121 -12.75 -32.99 -13.42
C TYR A 121 -12.20 -31.71 -12.77
N ASP A 122 -12.53 -30.53 -13.31
CA ASP A 122 -12.07 -29.23 -12.82
C ASP A 122 -12.67 -28.85 -11.45
N THR A 123 -12.11 -27.80 -10.85
CA THR A 123 -12.51 -27.28 -9.54
C THR A 123 -13.40 -26.03 -9.63
N LEU A 124 -13.89 -25.65 -10.81
CA LEU A 124 -14.55 -24.35 -11.06
C LEU A 124 -15.77 -24.12 -10.13
N LEU A 125 -16.59 -25.16 -9.94
CA LEU A 125 -17.76 -25.10 -9.03
C LEU A 125 -17.36 -24.84 -7.57
N SER A 126 -16.13 -25.16 -7.17
CA SER A 126 -15.63 -24.93 -5.82
C SER A 126 -14.81 -23.66 -5.69
N SER A 127 -14.06 -23.27 -6.74
CA SER A 127 -13.21 -22.08 -6.72
C SER A 127 -13.99 -20.77 -6.81
N ILE A 128 -15.14 -20.78 -7.50
CA ILE A 128 -16.03 -19.61 -7.61
C ILE A 128 -17.01 -19.55 -6.43
N ASN A 129 -17.18 -20.64 -5.69
CA ASN A 129 -18.26 -20.78 -4.72
C ASN A 129 -18.02 -20.03 -3.41
N THR A 130 -18.96 -19.13 -3.10
CA THR A 130 -18.94 -18.31 -1.89
C THR A 130 -19.52 -19.02 -0.65
N LEU A 131 -20.16 -20.18 -0.82
CA LEU A 131 -20.94 -20.88 0.21
C LEU A 131 -20.18 -22.05 0.91
N ASN A 132 -18.88 -22.21 0.64
CA ASN A 132 -18.01 -23.22 1.27
C ASN A 132 -18.59 -24.65 1.26
N LEU A 133 -19.07 -25.10 0.09
CA LEU A 133 -19.58 -26.47 -0.09
C LEU A 133 -18.45 -27.48 0.02
N GLN A 134 -18.64 -28.55 0.79
CA GLN A 134 -17.66 -29.63 0.88
C GLN A 134 -17.61 -30.43 -0.43
N LYS A 135 -16.40 -30.65 -0.94
CA LYS A 135 -16.14 -31.46 -2.14
C LYS A 135 -15.93 -32.92 -1.75
N PHE A 136 -16.62 -33.82 -2.43
CA PHE A 136 -16.41 -35.26 -2.31
C PHE A 136 -16.26 -35.89 -3.69
N ILE A 137 -15.48 -36.97 -3.78
CA ILE A 137 -15.46 -37.84 -4.96
C ILE A 137 -16.32 -39.08 -4.72
N TYR A 138 -16.68 -39.78 -5.79
CA TYR A 138 -17.51 -41.00 -5.72
C TYR A 138 -17.01 -42.06 -4.73
N SER A 139 -15.70 -42.14 -4.48
CA SER A 139 -15.12 -43.10 -3.53
C SER A 139 -15.39 -42.74 -2.07
N ASP A 140 -15.77 -41.49 -1.77
CA ASP A 140 -16.08 -41.00 -0.42
C ASP A 140 -17.53 -41.31 0.00
N HIS A 141 -18.16 -42.31 -0.61
CA HIS A 141 -19.55 -42.70 -0.45
C HIS A 141 -20.06 -42.72 1.01
N GLN A 142 -19.26 -43.14 2.00
CA GLN A 142 -19.65 -43.10 3.42
C GLN A 142 -19.74 -41.66 3.97
N LEU A 143 -18.78 -40.80 3.61
CA LEU A 143 -18.79 -39.39 4.00
C LEU A 143 -19.95 -38.65 3.33
N ILE A 144 -20.19 -38.92 2.05
CA ILE A 144 -21.33 -38.38 1.31
C ILE A 144 -22.65 -38.79 1.98
N PHE A 145 -22.81 -40.06 2.33
CA PHE A 145 -24.03 -40.56 2.99
C PHE A 145 -24.27 -39.87 4.34
N ASN A 146 -23.21 -39.69 5.14
CA ASN A 146 -23.29 -38.98 6.41
C ASN A 146 -23.67 -37.50 6.23
N ALA A 147 -23.06 -36.83 5.26
CA ALA A 147 -23.33 -35.43 4.95
C ALA A 147 -24.79 -35.22 4.49
N ILE A 148 -25.31 -36.12 3.63
CA ILE A 148 -26.72 -36.11 3.21
C ILE A 148 -27.66 -36.26 4.41
N ASN A 149 -27.40 -37.22 5.30
CA ASN A 149 -28.23 -37.45 6.50
C ASN A 149 -28.22 -36.26 7.47
N LYS A 150 -27.08 -35.57 7.58
CA LYS A 150 -26.94 -34.35 8.37
C LYS A 150 -27.48 -33.10 7.68
N LYS A 151 -27.95 -33.22 6.42
CA LYS A 151 -28.38 -32.09 5.58
C LYS A 151 -27.27 -31.05 5.36
N GLU A 152 -26.03 -31.51 5.28
CA GLU A 152 -24.87 -30.68 4.94
C GLU A 152 -24.87 -30.36 3.44
N ASN A 153 -24.37 -29.18 3.06
CA ASN A 153 -24.30 -28.80 1.66
C ASN A 153 -23.00 -29.31 1.03
N LEU A 154 -23.08 -29.94 -0.15
CA LEU A 154 -21.93 -30.64 -0.75
C LEU A 154 -21.93 -30.63 -2.29
N ILE A 155 -20.73 -30.75 -2.86
CA ILE A 155 -20.46 -30.98 -4.28
C ILE A 155 -19.90 -32.40 -4.45
N ILE A 156 -20.55 -33.21 -5.28
CA ILE A 156 -20.11 -34.58 -5.59
C ILE A 156 -19.51 -34.63 -6.99
N HIS A 157 -18.22 -34.93 -7.08
CA HIS A 157 -17.53 -35.26 -8.33
C HIS A 157 -17.71 -36.74 -8.64
N LEU A 158 -18.71 -37.05 -9.48
CA LEU A 158 -19.09 -38.41 -9.84
C LEU A 158 -18.01 -39.11 -10.66
N HIS A 159 -17.22 -38.35 -11.43
CA HIS A 159 -16.18 -38.87 -12.33
C HIS A 159 -14.75 -38.53 -11.87
N GLY A 160 -14.58 -38.18 -10.59
CA GLY A 160 -13.28 -37.80 -10.03
C GLY A 160 -12.96 -36.32 -10.19
N ILE A 161 -11.80 -35.92 -9.66
CA ILE A 161 -11.37 -34.52 -9.58
C ILE A 161 -9.88 -34.39 -9.90
N ILE A 162 -9.46 -33.25 -10.46
CA ILE A 162 -8.07 -33.00 -10.87
C ILE A 162 -7.07 -33.06 -9.71
N GLU A 163 -7.49 -32.73 -8.49
CA GLU A 163 -6.66 -32.83 -7.28
C GLU A 163 -6.27 -34.28 -6.96
N LYS A 164 -7.02 -35.27 -7.48
CA LYS A 164 -6.76 -36.71 -7.38
C LYS A 164 -6.87 -37.36 -8.77
N PRO A 165 -5.88 -37.18 -9.67
CA PRO A 165 -5.98 -37.61 -11.07
C PRO A 165 -6.23 -39.11 -11.27
N ASP A 166 -5.85 -39.94 -10.31
CA ASP A 166 -6.10 -41.39 -10.29
C ASP A 166 -7.59 -41.74 -10.12
N SER A 167 -8.40 -40.81 -9.60
CA SER A 167 -9.86 -40.94 -9.49
C SER A 167 -10.60 -40.66 -10.80
N ILE A 168 -9.94 -40.11 -11.83
CA ILE A 168 -10.62 -39.66 -13.06
C ILE A 168 -11.18 -40.84 -13.86
N ILE A 169 -12.49 -40.76 -14.15
CA ILE A 169 -13.21 -41.71 -14.99
C ILE A 169 -13.21 -41.20 -16.43
N LEU A 170 -12.39 -41.84 -17.30
CA LEU A 170 -12.21 -41.43 -18.69
C LEU A 170 -12.44 -42.58 -19.69
N SER A 171 -12.17 -43.82 -19.28
CA SER A 171 -12.09 -44.98 -20.15
C SER A 171 -13.09 -46.08 -19.82
N ASP A 172 -13.37 -46.98 -20.76
CA ASP A 172 -14.26 -48.13 -20.53
C ASP A 172 -13.79 -49.00 -19.35
N LEU A 173 -12.47 -49.13 -19.14
CA LEU A 173 -11.94 -49.81 -17.95
C LEU A 173 -12.30 -49.07 -16.65
N ASP A 174 -12.32 -47.75 -16.66
CA ASP A 174 -12.70 -46.96 -15.49
C ASP A 174 -14.20 -47.10 -15.21
N TYR A 175 -15.06 -46.99 -16.22
CA TYR A 175 -16.50 -47.24 -16.05
C TYR A 175 -16.79 -48.66 -15.58
N LYS A 176 -16.06 -49.68 -16.05
CA LYS A 176 -16.19 -51.06 -15.55
C LYS A 176 -15.80 -51.20 -14.09
N LYS A 177 -14.75 -50.49 -13.64
CA LYS A 177 -14.36 -50.45 -12.22
C LYS A 177 -15.40 -49.71 -11.39
N LEU A 178 -15.86 -48.55 -11.85
CA LEU A 178 -16.89 -47.75 -11.21
C LEU A 178 -18.20 -48.55 -11.06
N ASN A 179 -18.62 -49.26 -12.11
CA ASN A 179 -19.79 -50.13 -12.09
C ASN A 179 -19.66 -51.36 -11.18
N LYS A 180 -18.44 -51.74 -10.76
CA LYS A 180 -18.23 -52.79 -9.75
C LYS A 180 -18.18 -52.22 -8.32
N ASN A 181 -18.08 -50.90 -8.16
CA ASN A 181 -18.09 -50.25 -6.86
C ASN A 181 -19.52 -50.22 -6.30
N LEU A 182 -19.79 -51.12 -5.35
CA LEU A 182 -21.10 -51.23 -4.69
C LEU A 182 -21.49 -49.95 -3.93
N GLY A 183 -20.52 -49.29 -3.28
CA GLY A 183 -20.75 -48.06 -2.53
C GLY A 183 -21.24 -46.92 -3.43
N TYR A 184 -20.57 -46.72 -4.57
CA TYR A 184 -20.99 -45.74 -5.58
C TYR A 184 -22.38 -46.07 -6.15
N LYS A 185 -22.63 -47.33 -6.53
CA LYS A 185 -23.94 -47.73 -7.05
C LYS A 185 -25.08 -47.51 -6.05
N THR A 186 -24.86 -47.85 -4.78
CA THR A 186 -25.84 -47.62 -3.72
C THR A 186 -26.10 -46.12 -3.53
N LEU A 187 -25.04 -45.29 -3.55
CA LEU A 187 -25.17 -43.83 -3.48
C LEU A 187 -25.98 -43.29 -4.66
N LEU A 188 -25.61 -43.66 -5.89
CA LEU A 188 -26.27 -43.17 -7.10
C LEU A 188 -27.75 -43.59 -7.16
N ASN A 189 -28.04 -44.86 -6.84
CA ASN A 189 -29.42 -45.36 -6.72
C ASN A 189 -30.24 -44.53 -5.72
N LYS A 190 -29.66 -44.21 -4.56
CA LYS A 190 -30.32 -43.39 -3.54
C LYS A 190 -30.60 -41.99 -4.06
N LEU A 191 -29.61 -41.33 -4.67
CA LEU A 191 -29.77 -39.97 -5.20
C LEU A 191 -30.86 -39.90 -6.27
N LEU A 192 -30.90 -40.84 -7.22
CA LEU A 192 -31.93 -40.86 -8.28
C LEU A 192 -33.32 -41.22 -7.73
N SER A 193 -33.40 -42.06 -6.70
CA SER A 193 -34.69 -42.46 -6.09
C SER A 193 -35.28 -41.37 -5.20
N ASP A 194 -34.44 -40.61 -4.50
CA ASP A 194 -34.88 -39.61 -3.52
C ASP A 194 -35.01 -38.20 -4.13
N TYR A 195 -34.29 -37.92 -5.22
CA TYR A 195 -34.20 -36.58 -5.82
C TYR A 195 -34.53 -36.54 -7.31
N HIS A 196 -34.78 -35.34 -7.80
CA HIS A 196 -34.97 -35.02 -9.21
C HIS A 196 -33.68 -34.40 -9.77
N PHE A 197 -33.05 -35.06 -10.74
CA PHE A 197 -31.85 -34.52 -11.36
C PHE A 197 -32.21 -33.41 -12.36
N LEU A 198 -31.42 -32.34 -12.36
CA LEU A 198 -31.45 -31.27 -13.33
C LEU A 198 -30.11 -31.23 -14.04
N PHE A 199 -30.04 -31.76 -15.25
CA PHE A 199 -28.82 -31.78 -16.05
C PHE A 199 -28.60 -30.41 -16.72
N ILE A 200 -27.40 -29.83 -16.50
CA ILE A 200 -27.02 -28.50 -17.00
C ILE A 200 -25.65 -28.62 -17.68
N GLY A 201 -25.58 -28.25 -18.97
CA GLY A 201 -24.35 -28.38 -19.76
C GLY A 201 -23.94 -29.83 -20.04
N CYS A 202 -24.86 -30.79 -19.91
CA CYS A 202 -24.67 -32.19 -20.29
C CYS A 202 -25.20 -32.44 -21.71
N SER A 203 -24.49 -33.23 -22.50
CA SER A 203 -25.01 -33.75 -23.78
C SER A 203 -25.95 -34.93 -23.53
N LYS A 204 -26.74 -35.32 -24.55
CA LYS A 204 -27.56 -36.55 -24.50
C LYS A 204 -26.72 -37.76 -24.10
N ASP A 205 -25.57 -37.93 -24.77
CA ASP A 205 -24.70 -39.09 -24.54
C ASP A 205 -24.12 -39.07 -23.13
N GLY A 206 -23.72 -37.89 -22.61
CA GLY A 206 -23.24 -37.76 -21.24
C GLY A 206 -24.30 -38.07 -20.17
N VAL A 207 -25.60 -37.90 -20.48
CA VAL A 207 -26.69 -38.33 -19.58
C VAL A 207 -26.98 -39.83 -19.71
N MET A 208 -26.75 -40.40 -20.89
CA MET A 208 -26.87 -41.83 -21.16
C MET A 208 -25.55 -42.60 -20.95
N ASP A 209 -24.60 -42.00 -20.24
CA ASP A 209 -23.30 -42.60 -19.95
C ASP A 209 -23.44 -43.93 -19.18
N ASN A 210 -22.37 -44.72 -19.22
CA ASN A 210 -22.32 -46.11 -18.74
C ASN A 210 -22.53 -46.28 -17.23
N ASP A 211 -22.64 -45.20 -16.45
CA ASP A 211 -22.94 -45.19 -15.03
C ASP A 211 -24.41 -44.84 -14.72
N PHE A 212 -25.01 -43.87 -15.41
CA PHE A 212 -26.41 -43.47 -15.21
C PHE A 212 -27.41 -44.45 -15.83
N LEU A 213 -27.16 -44.90 -17.06
CA LEU A 213 -28.12 -45.74 -17.81
C LEU A 213 -28.48 -47.06 -17.09
N PRO A 214 -27.53 -47.79 -16.47
CA PRO A 214 -27.87 -48.97 -15.67
C PRO A 214 -28.82 -48.68 -14.51
N VAL A 215 -28.70 -47.51 -13.88
CA VAL A 215 -29.56 -47.09 -12.77
C VAL A 215 -30.95 -46.71 -13.27
N PHE A 216 -31.05 -45.95 -14.36
CA PHE A 216 -32.35 -45.65 -14.99
C PHE A 216 -33.08 -46.94 -15.39
N ASN A 217 -32.38 -47.88 -16.03
CA ASN A 217 -32.95 -49.18 -16.39
C ASN A 217 -33.39 -49.99 -15.18
N PHE A 218 -32.63 -49.95 -14.08
CA PHE A 218 -33.00 -50.60 -12.82
C PHE A 218 -34.30 -49.99 -12.25
N ILE A 219 -34.39 -48.66 -12.17
CA ILE A 219 -35.57 -47.96 -11.66
C ILE A 219 -36.78 -48.20 -12.55
N LYS A 220 -36.63 -48.09 -13.88
CA LYS A 220 -37.69 -48.35 -14.86
C LYS A 220 -38.23 -49.78 -14.77
N LYS A 221 -37.34 -50.77 -14.60
CA LYS A 221 -37.72 -52.19 -14.50
C LYS A 221 -38.46 -52.52 -13.21
N TRP A 222 -38.01 -52.02 -12.07
CA TRP A 222 -38.51 -52.44 -10.76
C TRP A 222 -39.54 -51.47 -10.14
N PHE A 223 -39.53 -50.19 -10.56
CA PHE A 223 -40.42 -49.14 -10.05
C PHE A 223 -41.09 -48.31 -11.18
N PRO A 224 -41.74 -48.94 -12.17
CA PRO A 224 -42.22 -48.27 -13.40
C PRO A 224 -43.25 -47.15 -13.16
N HIS A 225 -44.02 -47.21 -12.06
CA HIS A 225 -45.07 -46.22 -11.73
C HIS A 225 -44.66 -45.22 -10.64
N SER A 226 -43.43 -45.32 -10.14
CA SER A 226 -42.93 -44.50 -9.01
C SER A 226 -41.57 -43.86 -9.29
N ALA A 227 -41.09 -43.93 -10.54
CA ALA A 227 -39.87 -43.27 -10.94
C ALA A 227 -40.02 -41.75 -10.90
N ASN A 228 -39.05 -41.07 -10.27
CA ASN A 228 -38.97 -39.62 -10.34
C ASN A 228 -38.80 -39.17 -11.79
N GLN A 229 -39.45 -38.07 -12.16
CA GLN A 229 -39.19 -37.41 -13.43
C GLN A 229 -37.97 -36.49 -13.25
N HIS A 230 -36.99 -36.60 -14.14
CA HIS A 230 -35.81 -35.75 -14.14
C HIS A 230 -35.89 -34.69 -15.26
N PHE A 231 -34.95 -33.75 -15.29
CA PHE A 231 -34.97 -32.63 -16.21
C PHE A 231 -33.61 -32.41 -16.86
N ILE A 232 -33.61 -31.92 -18.10
CA ILE A 232 -32.41 -31.47 -18.80
C ILE A 232 -32.66 -30.11 -19.46
N LEU A 233 -31.74 -29.18 -19.30
CA LEU A 233 -31.78 -27.88 -19.98
C LEU A 233 -31.11 -28.00 -21.34
N LEU A 234 -31.88 -27.81 -22.41
CA LEU A 234 -31.40 -27.96 -23.79
C LEU A 234 -31.60 -26.69 -24.61
N HIS A 235 -30.68 -26.47 -25.54
CA HIS A 235 -30.78 -25.41 -26.53
C HIS A 235 -31.90 -25.73 -27.53
N GLU A 236 -32.56 -24.71 -28.08
CA GLU A 236 -33.67 -24.88 -29.04
C GLU A 236 -33.33 -25.84 -30.19
N LYS A 237 -32.14 -25.69 -30.79
CA LYS A 237 -31.64 -26.59 -31.86
C LYS A 237 -31.60 -28.07 -31.46
N GLU A 238 -31.25 -28.38 -30.21
CA GLU A 238 -31.18 -29.76 -29.72
C GLU A 238 -32.58 -30.34 -29.52
N ILE A 239 -33.53 -29.51 -29.10
CA ILE A 239 -34.95 -29.90 -29.00
C ILE A 239 -35.52 -30.17 -30.40
N LEU A 240 -35.25 -29.29 -31.36
CA LEU A 240 -35.69 -29.44 -32.76
C LEU A 240 -35.14 -30.70 -33.42
N SER A 241 -33.93 -31.15 -33.04
CA SER A 241 -33.34 -32.41 -33.52
C SER A 241 -34.10 -33.67 -33.09
N ARG A 242 -35.03 -33.56 -32.11
CA ARG A 242 -35.80 -34.66 -31.51
C ARG A 242 -34.96 -35.75 -30.84
N ASN A 243 -33.65 -35.60 -30.74
CA ASN A 243 -32.76 -36.56 -30.08
C ASN A 243 -33.08 -36.73 -28.58
N HIS A 244 -33.70 -35.74 -27.95
CA HIS A 244 -34.11 -35.78 -26.54
C HIS A 244 -35.30 -36.71 -26.27
N ILE A 245 -36.05 -37.16 -27.29
CA ILE A 245 -37.22 -38.04 -27.09
C ILE A 245 -36.81 -39.36 -26.42
N GLU A 246 -35.63 -39.89 -26.75
CA GLU A 246 -35.11 -41.11 -26.14
C GLU A 246 -34.83 -40.92 -24.63
N LEU A 247 -34.37 -39.74 -24.21
CA LEU A 247 -34.20 -39.43 -22.79
C LEU A 247 -35.54 -39.45 -22.04
N LEU A 248 -36.62 -39.02 -22.69
CA LEU A 248 -37.96 -39.09 -22.12
C LEU A 248 -38.47 -40.54 -22.03
N THR A 249 -38.32 -41.33 -23.09
CA THR A 249 -38.87 -42.70 -23.15
C THR A 249 -38.06 -43.73 -22.37
N GLU A 250 -36.73 -43.58 -22.35
CA GLU A 250 -35.82 -44.52 -21.68
C GLU A 250 -35.49 -44.14 -20.25
N CYS A 251 -35.36 -42.84 -19.96
CA CYS A 251 -34.85 -42.36 -18.69
C CYS A 251 -35.85 -41.48 -17.91
N ASN A 252 -37.06 -41.23 -18.45
CA ASN A 252 -38.07 -40.32 -17.86
C ASN A 252 -37.50 -38.90 -17.58
N ILE A 253 -36.70 -38.39 -18.53
CA ILE A 253 -36.06 -37.07 -18.45
C ILE A 253 -36.78 -36.11 -19.39
N GLU A 254 -37.36 -35.06 -18.81
CA GLU A 254 -38.07 -34.01 -19.54
C GLU A 254 -37.09 -32.91 -20.00
N ALA A 255 -37.10 -32.61 -21.30
CA ALA A 255 -36.31 -31.53 -21.87
C ALA A 255 -36.99 -30.17 -21.66
N ILE A 256 -36.25 -29.20 -21.14
CA ILE A 256 -36.69 -27.81 -20.97
C ILE A 256 -35.85 -26.91 -21.86
N ASN A 257 -36.52 -26.18 -22.76
CA ASN A 257 -35.89 -25.17 -23.60
C ASN A 257 -35.50 -23.94 -22.77
N PHE A 258 -34.21 -23.59 -22.75
CA PHE A 258 -33.75 -22.35 -22.12
C PHE A 258 -33.63 -21.17 -23.10
N GLY A 259 -33.65 -21.42 -24.41
CA GLY A 259 -33.55 -20.39 -25.46
C GLY A 259 -32.79 -20.85 -26.71
N ASN A 260 -32.54 -19.88 -27.59
CA ASN A 260 -31.84 -20.03 -28.88
C ASN A 260 -30.38 -19.53 -28.87
N ASP A 261 -29.87 -19.17 -27.69
CA ASP A 261 -28.48 -18.76 -27.44
C ASP A 261 -28.06 -19.34 -26.08
N TYR A 262 -26.85 -19.92 -26.01
CA TYR A 262 -26.25 -20.41 -24.78
C TYR A 262 -26.06 -19.31 -23.73
N ASN A 263 -25.88 -18.05 -24.16
CA ASN A 263 -25.80 -16.90 -23.26
C ASN A 263 -27.11 -16.62 -22.50
N HIS A 264 -28.24 -17.19 -22.93
CA HIS A 264 -29.51 -17.08 -22.21
C HIS A 264 -29.60 -18.03 -21.01
N LEU A 265 -28.75 -19.06 -20.94
CA LEU A 265 -28.83 -20.09 -19.89
C LEU A 265 -28.68 -19.52 -18.47
N PRO A 266 -27.71 -18.63 -18.16
CA PRO A 266 -27.61 -18.03 -16.82
C PRO A 266 -28.88 -17.26 -16.42
N THR A 267 -29.41 -16.42 -17.31
CA THR A 267 -30.63 -15.65 -17.07
C THR A 267 -31.86 -16.55 -16.92
N PHE A 268 -31.92 -17.64 -17.68
CA PHE A 268 -32.99 -18.63 -17.54
C PHE A 268 -32.95 -19.30 -16.16
N ILE A 269 -31.77 -19.74 -15.71
CA ILE A 269 -31.59 -20.35 -14.38
C ILE A 269 -32.01 -19.38 -13.27
N GLN A 270 -31.60 -18.11 -13.36
CA GLN A 270 -32.02 -17.07 -12.41
C GLN A 270 -33.54 -16.90 -12.39
N LYS A 271 -34.19 -16.90 -13.56
CA LYS A 271 -35.65 -16.74 -13.68
C LYS A 271 -36.43 -17.89 -13.04
N ILE A 272 -35.90 -19.11 -13.05
CA ILE A 272 -36.54 -20.29 -12.45
C ILE A 272 -36.11 -20.52 -11.00
N ASN A 273 -35.24 -19.68 -10.42
CA ASN A 273 -34.73 -19.84 -9.07
C ASN A 273 -35.74 -19.32 -8.02
N PRO A 274 -36.37 -20.18 -7.19
CA PRO A 274 -37.28 -19.74 -6.15
C PRO A 274 -36.57 -19.42 -4.81
N ASN A 275 -35.25 -19.62 -4.73
CA ASN A 275 -34.52 -19.75 -3.47
C ASN A 275 -33.76 -18.49 -3.03
N PHE A 276 -34.20 -17.30 -3.45
CA PHE A 276 -33.56 -16.03 -3.08
C PHE A 276 -33.44 -15.82 -1.56
N GLU A 277 -34.51 -16.08 -0.80
CA GLU A 277 -34.48 -15.99 0.67
C GLU A 277 -33.57 -17.06 1.31
N LYS A 278 -33.47 -18.25 0.71
CA LYS A 278 -32.57 -19.31 1.18
C LYS A 278 -31.10 -18.90 1.00
N LYS A 279 -30.76 -18.22 -0.11
CA LYS A 279 -29.44 -17.60 -0.33
C LYS A 279 -29.13 -16.57 0.75
N LYS A 280 -30.06 -15.64 1.00
CA LYS A 280 -29.92 -14.61 2.04
C LYS A 280 -29.67 -15.20 3.43
N TYR A 281 -30.43 -16.23 3.80
CA TYR A 281 -30.26 -16.94 5.07
C TYR A 281 -28.91 -17.68 5.17
N LYS A 282 -28.47 -18.34 4.09
CA LYS A 282 -27.15 -19.00 4.02
C LYS A 282 -26.01 -18.01 4.21
N LEU A 283 -26.09 -16.84 3.56
CA LEU A 283 -25.13 -15.75 3.73
C LEU A 283 -25.08 -15.21 5.16
N GLN A 284 -26.24 -15.00 5.80
CA GLN A 284 -26.31 -14.57 7.20
C GLN A 284 -25.71 -15.62 8.15
N THR A 285 -26.01 -16.90 7.93
CA THR A 285 -25.45 -17.99 8.77
C THR A 285 -23.93 -18.08 8.63
N TYR A 286 -23.40 -17.88 7.42
CA TYR A 286 -21.96 -17.82 7.17
C TYR A 286 -21.30 -16.61 7.87
N GLN A 287 -21.94 -15.43 7.80
CA GLN A 287 -21.51 -14.24 8.52
C GLN A 287 -21.47 -14.49 10.03
N ASP A 288 -22.51 -15.09 10.60
CA ASP A 288 -22.58 -15.40 12.03
C ASP A 288 -21.48 -16.39 12.46
N LYS A 289 -21.16 -17.37 11.61
CA LYS A 289 -20.06 -18.32 11.85
C LYS A 289 -18.70 -17.60 11.83
N LEU A 290 -18.44 -16.79 10.79
CA LEU A 290 -17.21 -15.99 10.69
C LEU A 290 -17.00 -15.11 11.92
N VAL A 291 -18.05 -14.42 12.36
CA VAL A 291 -18.01 -13.56 13.56
C VAL A 291 -17.67 -14.38 14.81
N LYS A 292 -18.25 -15.57 14.97
CA LYS A 292 -17.95 -16.47 16.11
C LYS A 292 -16.51 -16.98 16.07
N ASP A 293 -16.04 -17.42 14.92
CA ASP A 293 -14.68 -17.92 14.76
C ASP A 293 -13.65 -16.80 14.96
N PHE A 294 -13.95 -15.57 14.51
CA PHE A 294 -13.13 -14.39 14.77
C PHE A 294 -13.08 -14.02 16.26
N LYS A 295 -14.22 -14.03 16.95
CA LYS A 295 -14.28 -13.80 18.41
C LYS A 295 -13.50 -14.86 19.20
N ARG A 296 -13.39 -16.08 18.69
CA ARG A 296 -12.57 -17.12 19.31
C ARG A 296 -11.07 -16.79 19.19
N VAL A 297 -10.62 -16.34 18.01
CA VAL A 297 -9.25 -15.84 17.82
C VAL A 297 -8.98 -14.62 18.72
N GLU A 298 -9.94 -13.71 18.84
CA GLU A 298 -9.87 -12.54 19.72
C GLU A 298 -9.69 -12.92 21.20
N ASN A 299 -10.51 -13.84 21.73
CA ASN A 299 -10.46 -14.19 23.16
C ASN A 299 -9.21 -14.96 23.59
N ASN A 300 -8.55 -15.66 22.65
CA ASN A 300 -7.37 -16.47 22.93
C ASN A 300 -6.05 -15.70 22.76
N THR A 301 -6.08 -14.42 22.37
CA THR A 301 -4.89 -13.67 21.97
C THR A 301 -4.38 -12.68 23.04
N ASN A 302 -4.51 -13.00 24.34
CA ASN A 302 -3.92 -12.17 25.40
C ASN A 302 -2.37 -12.03 25.34
N ASN A 303 -1.69 -12.88 24.55
CA ASN A 303 -0.30 -12.70 24.11
C ASN A 303 -0.18 -13.20 22.65
N PHE A 304 -0.06 -12.25 21.71
CA PHE A 304 -0.27 -12.49 20.27
C PHE A 304 0.87 -13.24 19.55
N THR A 305 2.07 -13.31 20.12
CA THR A 305 3.22 -14.00 19.49
C THR A 305 3.09 -15.53 19.49
N ASP A 306 2.29 -16.11 20.38
CA ASP A 306 2.29 -17.56 20.64
C ASP A 306 1.18 -18.35 19.91
N ASN A 307 0.21 -17.70 19.27
CA ASN A 307 -1.01 -18.36 18.76
C ASN A 307 -1.20 -18.31 17.23
N LYS A 308 -0.08 -18.28 16.49
CA LYS A 308 -0.09 -18.34 15.01
C LYS A 308 -0.92 -19.51 14.47
N ASP A 309 -0.90 -20.65 15.15
CA ASP A 309 -1.64 -21.86 14.74
C ASP A 309 -3.17 -21.68 14.77
N GLU A 310 -3.73 -20.98 15.77
CA GLU A 310 -5.18 -20.73 15.82
C GLU A 310 -5.64 -19.77 14.73
N ILE A 311 -4.78 -18.80 14.40
CA ILE A 311 -4.99 -17.84 13.32
C ILE A 311 -4.91 -18.58 11.98
N ASP A 312 -3.86 -19.37 11.75
CA ASP A 312 -3.72 -20.18 10.55
C ASP A 312 -4.92 -21.14 10.38
N LEU A 313 -5.42 -21.73 11.47
CA LEU A 313 -6.64 -22.55 11.47
C LEU A 313 -7.90 -21.75 11.16
N PHE A 314 -8.07 -20.53 11.69
CA PHE A 314 -9.18 -19.65 11.33
C PHE A 314 -9.17 -19.36 9.83
N PHE A 315 -7.99 -19.09 9.25
CA PHE A 315 -7.85 -18.82 7.84
C PHE A 315 -8.12 -20.05 6.99
N ILE A 316 -7.52 -21.20 7.29
CA ILE A 316 -7.81 -22.47 6.59
C ILE A 316 -9.31 -22.79 6.62
N ASN A 317 -9.98 -22.58 7.76
CA ASN A 317 -11.40 -22.93 7.88
C ASN A 317 -12.35 -21.99 7.15
N ASN A 318 -11.94 -20.75 6.85
CA ASN A 318 -12.81 -19.69 6.34
C ASN A 318 -12.39 -19.11 4.97
N PHE A 319 -11.12 -19.29 4.59
CA PHE A 319 -10.47 -18.73 3.40
C PHE A 319 -9.56 -19.82 2.78
N ASN A 320 -10.11 -20.66 1.90
CA ASN A 320 -9.51 -21.94 1.50
C ASN A 320 -8.70 -21.89 0.18
N SER A 321 -8.58 -20.73 -0.48
CA SER A 321 -7.84 -20.61 -1.75
C SER A 321 -6.96 -19.36 -1.82
N GLN A 322 -5.91 -19.42 -2.65
CA GLN A 322 -5.04 -18.28 -2.98
C GLN A 322 -5.78 -17.11 -3.67
N PHE A 323 -7.10 -17.23 -3.93
CA PHE A 323 -7.92 -16.18 -4.54
C PHE A 323 -9.28 -15.94 -3.85
N ASP A 324 -9.63 -16.72 -2.83
CA ASP A 324 -10.95 -16.72 -2.14
C ASP A 324 -11.32 -15.39 -1.51
N TRP A 325 -10.27 -14.68 -1.15
CA TRP A 325 -10.24 -13.43 -0.44
C TRP A 325 -10.36 -12.25 -1.43
N VAL A 326 -10.39 -12.49 -2.76
CA VAL A 326 -10.88 -11.52 -3.77
C VAL A 326 -12.40 -11.38 -3.71
N ASN A 327 -13.10 -12.25 -2.97
CA ASN A 327 -14.54 -12.16 -2.80
C ASN A 327 -14.90 -10.85 -2.05
N PRO A 328 -15.60 -9.90 -2.70
CA PRO A 328 -15.93 -8.61 -2.10
C PRO A 328 -16.73 -8.71 -0.81
N GLU A 329 -17.53 -9.77 -0.63
CA GLU A 329 -18.31 -9.98 0.59
C GLU A 329 -17.43 -10.47 1.74
N LYS A 330 -16.48 -11.38 1.48
CA LYS A 330 -15.53 -11.85 2.49
C LYS A 330 -14.59 -10.73 2.96
N ILE A 331 -14.10 -9.89 2.02
CA ILE A 331 -13.31 -8.68 2.35
C ILE A 331 -14.14 -7.73 3.22
N LYS A 332 -15.39 -7.45 2.85
CA LYS A 332 -16.26 -6.54 3.61
C LYS A 332 -16.52 -7.04 5.04
N ILE A 333 -16.66 -8.35 5.23
CA ILE A 333 -16.83 -8.93 6.58
C ILE A 333 -15.53 -8.80 7.37
N LEU A 334 -14.37 -9.12 6.78
CA LEU A 334 -13.06 -8.93 7.41
C LEU A 334 -12.81 -7.46 7.77
N GLU A 335 -13.15 -6.54 6.89
CA GLU A 335 -13.07 -5.09 7.08
C GLU A 335 -13.91 -4.64 8.28
N LYS A 336 -15.16 -5.10 8.35
CA LYS A 336 -16.05 -4.80 9.49
C LYS A 336 -15.46 -5.29 10.81
N LEU A 337 -14.94 -6.52 10.84
CA LEU A 337 -14.34 -7.12 12.04
C LEU A 337 -13.06 -6.40 12.48
N LEU A 338 -12.17 -6.08 11.54
CA LEU A 338 -10.96 -5.29 11.81
C LEU A 338 -11.31 -3.91 12.37
N ALA A 339 -12.31 -3.23 11.79
CA ALA A 339 -12.74 -1.91 12.22
C ALA A 339 -13.37 -1.93 13.63
N GLU A 340 -14.24 -2.90 13.91
CA GLU A 340 -14.88 -3.06 15.23
C GLU A 340 -13.84 -3.30 16.34
N HIS A 341 -12.86 -4.17 16.11
CA HIS A 341 -11.83 -4.47 17.11
C HIS A 341 -10.79 -3.34 17.26
N ASN A 342 -10.32 -2.75 16.16
CA ASN A 342 -9.44 -1.58 16.26
C ASN A 342 -10.13 -0.39 16.95
N SER A 343 -11.46 -0.33 16.95
CA SER A 343 -12.22 0.67 17.71
C SER A 343 -12.31 0.36 19.21
N SER A 344 -12.21 -0.91 19.62
CA SER A 344 -12.24 -1.31 21.04
C SER A 344 -10.85 -1.23 21.71
N LEU A 345 -9.78 -1.33 20.93
CA LEU A 345 -8.40 -1.16 21.42
C LEU A 345 -8.09 0.31 21.73
N VAL A 346 -7.52 0.57 22.91
CA VAL A 346 -7.13 1.93 23.34
C VAL A 346 -5.71 2.29 22.89
N GLY A 347 -4.78 1.34 22.88
CA GLY A 347 -3.38 1.58 22.54
C GLY A 347 -3.07 1.35 21.04
N LYS A 348 -2.24 2.24 20.47
CA LYS A 348 -1.88 2.20 19.05
C LYS A 348 -0.96 1.02 18.70
N LYS A 349 -0.11 0.60 19.64
CA LYS A 349 0.80 -0.54 19.49
C LYS A 349 0.04 -1.84 19.28
N GLU A 350 -0.98 -2.07 20.09
CA GLU A 350 -1.87 -3.22 20.00
C GLU A 350 -2.62 -3.23 18.67
N LYS A 351 -3.13 -2.07 18.22
CA LYS A 351 -3.77 -1.94 16.90
C LYS A 351 -2.83 -2.27 15.74
N LEU A 352 -1.57 -1.82 15.82
CA LEU A 352 -0.55 -2.12 14.80
C LEU A 352 -0.26 -3.63 14.75
N LEU A 353 0.06 -4.22 15.89
CA LEU A 353 0.36 -5.66 16.00
C LEU A 353 -0.82 -6.51 15.53
N PHE A 354 -2.04 -6.16 15.95
CA PHE A 354 -3.25 -6.83 15.53
C PHE A 354 -3.44 -6.75 14.01
N THR A 355 -3.37 -5.55 13.44
CA THR A 355 -3.53 -5.32 12.00
C THR A 355 -2.48 -6.09 11.19
N GLN A 356 -1.21 -6.02 11.57
CA GLN A 356 -0.13 -6.78 10.93
C GLN A 356 -0.36 -8.28 11.02
N THR A 357 -0.83 -8.78 12.15
CA THR A 357 -1.07 -10.21 12.37
C THR A 357 -2.17 -10.73 11.45
N ILE A 358 -3.31 -10.04 11.39
CA ILE A 358 -4.42 -10.42 10.52
C ILE A 358 -4.05 -10.31 9.03
N ILE A 359 -3.20 -9.36 8.65
CA ILE A 359 -2.70 -9.26 7.27
C ILE A 359 -1.64 -10.33 6.97
N LYS A 360 -0.75 -10.67 7.91
CA LYS A 360 0.27 -11.75 7.77
C LYS A 360 -0.34 -13.13 7.61
N SER A 361 -1.58 -13.33 8.04
CA SER A 361 -2.33 -14.55 7.76
C SER A 361 -3.03 -14.52 6.39
N VAL A 362 -3.19 -13.35 5.77
CA VAL A 362 -3.60 -13.21 4.35
C VAL A 362 -2.41 -13.42 3.42
N PHE A 363 -1.24 -12.86 3.75
CA PHE A 363 -0.01 -13.01 2.98
C PHE A 363 1.11 -13.63 3.80
N LYS A 364 1.71 -14.69 3.24
CA LYS A 364 3.04 -15.09 3.67
C LYS A 364 4.03 -13.99 3.23
N LEU A 365 4.85 -13.53 4.16
CA LEU A 365 5.95 -12.60 3.85
C LEU A 365 6.85 -13.14 2.73
N THR A 366 7.04 -14.46 2.65
CA THR A 366 7.80 -15.12 1.59
C THR A 366 7.16 -14.93 0.21
N GLU A 367 5.83 -15.00 0.11
CA GLU A 367 5.10 -14.80 -1.14
C GLU A 367 5.26 -13.36 -1.64
N LEU A 368 5.12 -12.36 -0.76
CA LEU A 368 5.34 -10.95 -1.12
C LEU A 368 6.78 -10.72 -1.60
N ARG A 369 7.77 -11.31 -0.92
CA ARG A 369 9.18 -11.26 -1.32
C ARG A 369 9.41 -11.91 -2.68
N GLU A 370 8.88 -13.11 -2.89
CA GLU A 370 8.96 -13.82 -4.18
C GLU A 370 8.40 -12.99 -5.33
N LYS A 371 7.26 -12.30 -5.15
CA LYS A 371 6.72 -11.40 -6.19
C LYS A 371 7.66 -10.23 -6.48
N ILE A 372 8.22 -9.60 -5.45
CA ILE A 372 9.18 -8.50 -5.62
C ILE A 372 10.42 -9.00 -6.38
N ASP A 373 10.96 -10.15 -5.99
CA ASP A 373 12.14 -10.75 -6.60
C ASP A 373 11.88 -11.17 -8.07
N LEU A 374 10.71 -11.75 -8.35
CA LEU A 374 10.26 -12.09 -9.70
C LEU A 374 10.20 -10.84 -10.58
N TRP A 375 9.66 -9.72 -10.08
CA TRP A 375 9.66 -8.46 -10.83
C TRP A 375 11.08 -7.96 -11.11
N LEU A 376 11.96 -7.96 -10.10
CA LEU A 376 13.35 -7.54 -10.27
C LEU A 376 14.08 -8.41 -11.31
N GLN A 377 13.78 -9.70 -11.36
CA GLN A 377 14.36 -10.65 -12.31
C GLN A 377 13.82 -10.46 -13.74
N PHE A 378 12.52 -10.20 -13.90
CA PHE A 378 11.84 -10.20 -15.20
C PHE A 378 11.33 -8.83 -15.66
N ARG A 379 11.85 -7.72 -15.10
CA ARG A 379 11.43 -6.35 -15.46
C ARG A 379 11.54 -6.00 -16.95
N GLU A 380 12.45 -6.66 -17.67
CA GLU A 380 12.65 -6.48 -19.12
C GLU A 380 11.75 -7.42 -19.95
N THR A 381 11.14 -8.45 -19.32
CA THR A 381 10.24 -9.42 -19.96
C THR A 381 9.05 -9.75 -19.05
N PRO A 382 8.10 -8.81 -18.84
CA PRO A 382 7.01 -9.00 -17.89
C PRO A 382 6.08 -10.17 -18.20
N GLU A 383 6.07 -10.67 -19.44
CA GLU A 383 5.27 -11.83 -19.85
C GLU A 383 5.57 -13.08 -19.00
N LYS A 384 6.78 -13.17 -18.43
CA LYS A 384 7.21 -14.30 -17.59
C LYS A 384 6.71 -14.24 -16.14
N LEU A 385 6.03 -13.17 -15.74
CA LEU A 385 5.61 -12.94 -14.35
C LEU A 385 4.34 -13.67 -13.93
N ASN A 386 3.67 -14.38 -14.85
CA ASN A 386 2.26 -14.79 -14.70
C ASN A 386 1.41 -13.54 -14.37
N PRO A 387 1.13 -12.69 -15.38
CA PRO A 387 0.57 -11.35 -15.19
C PRO A 387 -0.69 -11.32 -14.34
N LEU A 388 -1.58 -12.31 -14.51
CA LEU A 388 -2.83 -12.40 -13.77
C LEU A 388 -2.61 -12.64 -12.28
N ASN A 389 -1.73 -13.58 -11.93
CA ASN A 389 -1.41 -13.86 -10.53
C ASN A 389 -0.77 -12.62 -9.87
N TYR A 390 0.22 -12.00 -10.53
CA TYR A 390 0.87 -10.80 -10.02
C TYR A 390 -0.10 -9.63 -9.80
N ILE A 391 -0.97 -9.38 -10.79
CA ILE A 391 -2.03 -8.37 -10.72
C ILE A 391 -2.95 -8.64 -9.52
N ASN A 392 -3.39 -9.89 -9.34
CA ASN A 392 -4.26 -10.25 -8.23
C ASN A 392 -3.55 -9.96 -6.90
N THR A 393 -2.32 -10.44 -6.70
CA THR A 393 -1.52 -10.13 -5.48
C THR A 393 -1.47 -8.62 -5.21
N ALA A 394 -1.27 -7.79 -6.24
CA ALA A 394 -1.16 -6.35 -6.08
C ALA A 394 -2.51 -5.66 -5.75
N ILE A 395 -3.61 -6.04 -6.43
CA ILE A 395 -4.98 -5.56 -6.11
C ILE A 395 -5.23 -5.70 -4.63
N ILE A 396 -4.80 -6.83 -4.13
CA ILE A 396 -5.09 -7.20 -2.77
C ILE A 396 -4.19 -6.39 -1.85
N ALA A 397 -2.90 -6.37 -2.18
CA ALA A 397 -1.94 -5.79 -1.26
C ALA A 397 -2.39 -4.36 -0.96
N TYR A 398 -2.94 -3.69 -1.98
CA TYR A 398 -3.66 -2.45 -1.87
C TYR A 398 -4.91 -2.51 -0.98
N GLU A 399 -5.82 -3.46 -1.15
CA GLU A 399 -6.96 -3.64 -0.25
C GLU A 399 -6.54 -3.78 1.22
N CYS A 400 -5.51 -4.57 1.53
CA CYS A 400 -4.97 -4.70 2.88
C CYS A 400 -4.38 -3.39 3.41
N LEU A 401 -3.62 -2.66 2.59
CA LEU A 401 -3.07 -1.36 2.96
C LEU A 401 -4.18 -0.34 3.32
N LEU A 402 -5.31 -0.37 2.62
CA LEU A 402 -6.46 0.48 2.92
C LEU A 402 -7.13 0.18 4.27
N ARG A 403 -6.84 -0.99 4.88
CA ARG A 403 -7.41 -1.40 6.18
C ARG A 403 -6.47 -1.10 7.36
N ILE A 404 -5.29 -0.52 7.10
CA ILE A 404 -4.44 -0.02 8.17
C ILE A 404 -5.17 1.14 8.87
N PRO A 405 -5.26 1.15 10.23
CA PRO A 405 -5.86 2.26 10.96
C PRO A 405 -5.24 3.60 10.56
N GLN A 406 -6.08 4.61 10.32
CA GLN A 406 -5.64 5.93 9.83
C GLN A 406 -4.60 6.58 10.76
N GLU A 407 -4.78 6.45 12.07
CA GLU A 407 -3.81 6.92 13.06
C GLU A 407 -2.41 6.29 12.93
N ILE A 408 -2.33 5.03 12.50
CA ILE A 408 -1.05 4.35 12.24
C ILE A 408 -0.46 4.82 10.91
N ILE A 409 -1.29 4.99 9.87
CA ILE A 409 -0.85 5.54 8.58
C ILE A 409 -0.25 6.94 8.78
N ILE A 410 -0.89 7.77 9.60
CA ILE A 410 -0.44 9.11 9.97
C ILE A 410 0.90 9.03 10.72
N ASP A 411 0.99 8.16 11.74
CA ASP A 411 2.23 7.98 12.50
C ASP A 411 3.38 7.53 11.59
N ILE A 412 3.16 6.55 10.69
CA ILE A 412 4.18 6.09 9.72
C ILE A 412 4.62 7.24 8.82
N LYS A 413 3.66 8.00 8.26
CA LYS A 413 3.95 9.11 7.34
C LYS A 413 4.81 10.20 8.00
N GLN A 414 4.52 10.49 9.27
CA GLN A 414 5.18 11.52 10.05
C GLN A 414 6.48 11.04 10.68
N SER A 415 6.70 9.72 10.70
CA SER A 415 7.90 9.15 11.26
C SER A 415 9.11 9.23 10.34
N ASN A 416 10.32 8.99 10.88
CA ASN A 416 11.53 8.76 10.08
C ASN A 416 11.52 7.44 9.28
N GLU A 417 10.42 6.68 9.28
CA GLU A 417 10.24 5.41 8.56
C GLU A 417 9.67 5.62 7.13
N TRP A 418 10.20 6.61 6.38
CA TRP A 418 9.68 7.03 5.06
C TRP A 418 9.65 5.95 3.98
N GLY A 419 10.26 4.78 4.25
CA GLY A 419 10.30 3.63 3.35
C GLY A 419 9.19 2.59 3.58
N VAL A 420 8.40 2.70 4.65
CA VAL A 420 7.38 1.69 4.99
C VAL A 420 6.25 1.69 3.97
N LEU A 421 5.65 2.86 3.71
CA LEU A 421 4.64 3.04 2.68
C LEU A 421 5.17 3.98 1.60
N HIS A 422 5.06 3.58 0.34
CA HIS A 422 5.48 4.41 -0.77
C HIS A 422 4.65 5.71 -0.83
N ASN A 423 5.26 6.86 -1.14
CA ASN A 423 4.57 8.16 -1.12
C ASN A 423 3.31 8.20 -2.02
N GLY A 424 3.36 7.48 -3.13
CA GLY A 424 2.23 7.30 -4.05
C GLY A 424 0.98 6.63 -3.43
N PHE A 425 1.11 5.98 -2.26
CA PHE A 425 -0.04 5.47 -1.51
C PHE A 425 -0.82 6.63 -0.86
N TYR A 426 -0.12 7.56 -0.20
CA TYR A 426 -0.75 8.66 0.54
C TYR A 426 -1.54 9.65 -0.34
N ASN A 427 -1.08 9.87 -1.57
CA ASN A 427 -1.73 10.77 -2.52
C ASN A 427 -2.70 10.06 -3.48
N GLY A 428 -2.97 8.76 -3.26
CA GLY A 428 -3.88 7.96 -4.08
C GLY A 428 -3.33 7.56 -5.46
N TYR A 429 -2.12 7.97 -5.83
CA TYR A 429 -1.52 7.67 -7.14
C TYR A 429 -1.42 6.16 -7.41
N LEU A 430 -0.98 5.38 -6.42
CA LEU A 430 -0.91 3.90 -6.55
C LEU A 430 -2.31 3.28 -6.68
N GLY A 431 -3.32 3.87 -6.03
CA GLY A 431 -4.71 3.43 -6.15
C GLY A 431 -5.26 3.56 -7.57
N GLY A 432 -4.84 4.57 -8.32
CA GLY A 432 -5.24 4.76 -9.72
C GLY A 432 -4.94 3.55 -10.60
N PHE A 433 -3.80 2.88 -10.38
CA PHE A 433 -3.43 1.66 -11.12
C PHE A 433 -4.33 0.48 -10.75
N ILE A 434 -4.67 0.34 -9.47
CA ILE A 434 -5.60 -0.72 -9.02
C ILE A 434 -6.98 -0.50 -9.61
N ASP A 435 -7.49 0.73 -9.60
CA ASP A 435 -8.79 1.08 -10.19
C ASP A 435 -8.81 0.87 -11.71
N GLU A 436 -7.70 1.14 -12.39
CA GLU A 436 -7.56 0.85 -13.82
C GLU A 436 -7.70 -0.65 -14.10
N VAL A 437 -6.98 -1.48 -13.35
CA VAL A 437 -6.98 -2.93 -13.55
C VAL A 437 -8.32 -3.56 -13.14
N LYS A 438 -8.94 -3.10 -12.04
CA LYS A 438 -10.29 -3.52 -11.64
C LYS A 438 -11.33 -3.19 -12.71
N ARG A 439 -11.32 -1.96 -13.25
CA ARG A 439 -12.23 -1.57 -14.34
C ARG A 439 -12.02 -2.39 -15.60
N ALA A 440 -10.77 -2.74 -15.91
CA ALA A 440 -10.47 -3.63 -17.03
C ALA A 440 -11.09 -5.02 -16.82
N LYS A 441 -10.97 -5.56 -15.60
CA LYS A 441 -11.56 -6.84 -15.21
C LYS A 441 -13.10 -6.82 -15.26
N GLU A 442 -13.73 -5.78 -14.71
CA GLU A 442 -15.19 -5.59 -14.74
C GLU A 442 -15.76 -5.48 -16.15
N ARG A 443 -14.99 -4.97 -17.10
CA ARG A 443 -15.36 -4.88 -18.52
C ARG A 443 -15.10 -6.18 -19.29
N GLY A 444 -14.69 -7.25 -18.63
CA GLY A 444 -14.35 -8.53 -19.26
C GLY A 444 -13.12 -8.46 -20.17
N GLN A 445 -12.21 -7.50 -19.95
CA GLN A 445 -10.99 -7.40 -20.74
C GLN A 445 -10.00 -8.49 -20.32
N ASN A 446 -9.34 -9.13 -21.29
CA ASN A 446 -8.23 -10.04 -21.01
C ASN A 446 -7.02 -9.22 -20.51
N LEU A 447 -6.75 -9.32 -19.20
CA LEU A 447 -5.73 -8.51 -18.52
C LEU A 447 -4.31 -8.85 -19.00
N GLU A 448 -4.01 -10.12 -19.28
CA GLU A 448 -2.70 -10.55 -19.76
C GLU A 448 -2.39 -9.92 -21.12
N LYS A 449 -3.37 -9.92 -22.04
CA LYS A 449 -3.22 -9.32 -23.35
C LYS A 449 -3.13 -7.79 -23.29
N LYS A 450 -3.92 -7.16 -22.41
CA LYS A 450 -3.99 -5.70 -22.30
C LYS A 450 -2.70 -5.10 -21.73
N TYR A 451 -2.19 -5.71 -20.66
CA TYR A 451 -1.03 -5.23 -19.91
C TYR A 451 0.25 -5.94 -20.30
N ASN A 452 0.24 -6.63 -21.44
CA ASN A 452 1.42 -7.27 -21.98
C ASN A 452 2.55 -6.24 -22.15
N SER A 453 3.69 -6.52 -21.50
CA SER A 453 4.88 -5.65 -21.54
C SER A 453 4.70 -4.24 -20.93
N ASP A 454 3.69 -4.00 -20.09
CA ASP A 454 3.50 -2.70 -19.40
C ASP A 454 4.39 -2.58 -18.15
N ASN A 455 5.67 -2.27 -18.35
CA ASN A 455 6.64 -2.16 -17.27
C ASN A 455 6.26 -1.12 -16.21
N TYR A 456 5.56 -0.06 -16.62
CA TYR A 456 5.19 1.02 -15.73
C TYR A 456 4.07 0.62 -14.78
N LEU A 457 3.06 -0.10 -15.27
CA LEU A 457 2.05 -0.70 -14.41
C LEU A 457 2.69 -1.65 -13.40
N PHE A 458 3.49 -2.62 -13.85
CA PHE A 458 4.06 -3.65 -12.97
C PHE A 458 5.03 -3.09 -11.93
N GLU A 459 5.80 -2.04 -12.26
CA GLU A 459 6.63 -1.33 -11.28
C GLU A 459 5.77 -0.68 -10.18
N ASN A 460 4.62 -0.11 -10.53
CA ASN A 460 3.70 0.47 -9.54
C ASN A 460 2.96 -0.60 -8.73
N LEU A 461 2.57 -1.73 -9.35
CA LEU A 461 2.05 -2.90 -8.62
C LEU A 461 3.09 -3.46 -7.64
N LYS A 462 4.36 -3.52 -8.03
CA LYS A 462 5.46 -3.89 -7.12
C LYS A 462 5.57 -2.93 -5.94
N ARG A 463 5.45 -1.61 -6.15
CA ARG A 463 5.48 -0.62 -5.06
C ARG A 463 4.37 -0.84 -4.03
N ILE A 464 3.19 -1.28 -4.48
CA ILE A 464 2.08 -1.65 -3.59
C ILE A 464 2.44 -2.89 -2.77
N ILE A 465 2.88 -3.97 -3.43
CA ILE A 465 3.30 -5.22 -2.78
C ILE A 465 4.42 -4.97 -1.76
N GLN A 466 5.42 -4.17 -2.14
CA GLN A 466 6.52 -3.77 -1.27
C GLN A 466 6.03 -2.94 -0.07
N SER A 467 5.11 -2.00 -0.26
CA SER A 467 4.56 -1.19 0.84
C SER A 467 3.86 -2.08 1.87
N LEU A 468 3.08 -3.07 1.42
CA LEU A 468 2.46 -4.02 2.34
C LEU A 468 3.51 -4.85 3.07
N LYS A 469 4.50 -5.39 2.34
CA LYS A 469 5.58 -6.17 2.94
C LYS A 469 6.32 -5.38 4.02
N ASN A 470 6.71 -4.14 3.72
CA ASN A 470 7.44 -3.29 4.66
C ASN A 470 6.56 -2.94 5.87
N PHE A 471 5.26 -2.68 5.67
CA PHE A 471 4.32 -2.51 6.78
C PHE A 471 4.26 -3.75 7.66
N LEU A 472 4.25 -4.96 7.09
CA LEU A 472 4.24 -6.21 7.86
C LEU A 472 5.59 -6.46 8.58
N GLU A 473 6.70 -5.94 8.06
CA GLU A 473 8.03 -6.05 8.67
C GLU A 473 8.31 -4.97 9.72
N LEU A 474 7.49 -3.92 9.80
CA LEU A 474 7.62 -2.86 10.79
C LEU A 474 7.54 -3.43 12.21
N ASP A 475 8.58 -3.21 13.01
CA ASP A 475 8.65 -3.71 14.38
C ASP A 475 7.86 -2.78 15.32
N ALA A 476 6.74 -3.27 15.85
CA ALA A 476 5.87 -2.49 16.72
C ALA A 476 6.48 -2.15 18.08
N ASP A 477 7.43 -2.95 18.59
CA ASP A 477 8.11 -2.65 19.86
C ASP A 477 9.04 -1.45 19.69
N ASN A 478 9.77 -1.42 18.57
CA ASN A 478 10.60 -0.29 18.19
C ASN A 478 9.77 0.91 17.69
N PHE A 479 8.60 0.66 17.09
CA PHE A 479 7.70 1.70 16.58
C PHE A 479 6.72 2.26 17.61
N TYR A 480 6.61 1.71 18.83
CA TYR A 480 5.83 2.31 19.93
C TYR A 480 6.55 2.10 21.26
N VAL A 481 7.74 2.71 21.38
CA VAL A 481 8.57 2.69 22.60
C VAL A 481 7.98 3.59 23.68
N GLU A 482 7.92 3.11 24.92
CA GLU A 482 7.61 3.94 26.09
C GLU A 482 8.79 4.88 26.39
N LEU A 483 8.51 6.17 26.54
CA LEU A 483 9.53 7.16 26.88
C LEU A 483 9.86 7.11 28.37
N GLU A 484 11.16 7.17 28.68
CA GLU A 484 11.63 7.38 30.04
C GLU A 484 11.19 8.76 30.56
N LYS A 485 11.24 8.94 31.89
CA LYS A 485 10.96 10.23 32.52
C LYS A 485 12.09 11.21 32.23
N ALA A 486 11.74 12.48 32.07
CA ALA A 486 12.71 13.56 31.96
C ALA A 486 13.56 13.68 33.23
N THR A 487 14.85 13.96 33.06
CA THR A 487 15.73 14.39 34.15
C THR A 487 15.54 15.89 34.35
N ILE A 488 15.14 16.30 35.56
CA ILE A 488 14.88 17.71 35.90
C ILE A 488 16.02 18.31 36.73
N CYS A 489 16.18 19.63 36.65
CA CYS A 489 17.17 20.38 37.43
C CYS A 489 16.52 21.11 38.63
N LYS A 490 17.27 21.35 39.70
CA LYS A 490 16.79 22.18 40.84
C LYS A 490 16.79 23.68 40.52
N GLY A 491 17.57 24.08 39.52
CA GLY A 491 17.74 25.46 39.11
C GLY A 491 18.55 25.51 37.82
N LEU A 492 18.26 26.50 36.98
CA LEU A 492 18.97 26.75 35.74
C LEU A 492 20.00 27.85 35.95
N PRO A 493 21.21 27.73 35.38
CA PRO A 493 22.15 28.84 35.36
C PRO A 493 21.59 30.00 34.50
N LEU A 494 22.17 31.20 34.65
CA LEU A 494 21.81 32.35 33.81
C LEU A 494 22.12 32.11 32.33
N ASP A 495 23.15 31.30 32.06
CA ASP A 495 23.66 30.97 30.73
C ASP A 495 23.61 29.45 30.53
N PHE A 496 22.81 28.98 29.57
CA PHE A 496 22.78 27.57 29.17
C PHE A 496 22.46 27.40 27.69
N LEU A 497 22.58 26.17 27.21
CA LEU A 497 22.15 25.71 25.90
C LEU A 497 21.00 24.73 26.01
N ALA A 498 20.03 24.88 25.10
CA ALA A 498 19.04 23.87 24.81
C ALA A 498 19.39 23.21 23.47
N VAL A 499 19.60 21.90 23.51
CA VAL A 499 20.13 21.09 22.41
C VAL A 499 19.10 20.03 22.06
N VAL A 500 18.73 19.91 20.80
CA VAL A 500 17.88 18.83 20.29
C VAL A 500 18.78 17.80 19.64
N SER A 501 18.78 16.57 20.16
CA SER A 501 19.41 15.42 19.52
C SER A 501 18.38 14.55 18.78
N ASP A 502 18.80 13.40 18.29
CA ASP A 502 17.91 12.38 17.74
C ASP A 502 17.14 11.59 18.82
N LYS A 503 17.49 11.75 20.11
CA LYS A 503 16.92 10.99 21.24
C LYS A 503 16.31 11.83 22.35
N GLU A 504 16.73 13.09 22.50
CA GLU A 504 16.29 13.92 23.62
C GLU A 504 16.46 15.42 23.33
N VAL A 505 15.80 16.24 24.17
CA VAL A 505 16.11 17.67 24.33
C VAL A 505 16.92 17.83 25.62
N ILE A 506 18.12 18.39 25.51
CA ILE A 506 19.09 18.50 26.60
C ILE A 506 19.29 19.97 26.98
N ILE A 507 19.28 20.26 28.28
CA ILE A 507 19.75 21.54 28.82
C ILE A 507 21.16 21.34 29.38
N THR A 508 22.14 22.05 28.85
CA THR A 508 23.57 21.85 29.15
C THR A 508 24.31 23.17 29.26
N ASP A 509 25.50 23.17 29.86
CA ASP A 509 26.37 24.35 29.85
C ASP A 509 26.93 24.65 28.45
N LYS A 510 27.48 25.86 28.28
CA LYS A 510 28.05 26.40 27.03
C LYS A 510 29.20 25.55 26.44
N HIS A 511 29.87 24.75 27.26
CA HIS A 511 30.97 23.86 26.84
C HIS A 511 30.55 22.39 26.77
N PHE A 512 29.25 22.10 26.93
CA PHE A 512 28.69 20.75 26.87
C PHE A 512 29.36 19.75 27.84
N LYS A 513 29.80 20.21 29.01
CA LYS A 513 30.42 19.39 30.06
C LYS A 513 29.39 18.82 31.03
N ASP A 514 28.40 19.63 31.38
CA ASP A 514 27.40 19.35 32.42
C ASP A 514 26.00 19.44 31.82
N THR A 515 25.29 18.31 31.83
CA THR A 515 23.86 18.24 31.52
C THR A 515 23.05 18.55 32.79
N PHE A 516 22.25 19.61 32.74
CA PHE A 516 21.40 20.04 33.85
C PHE A 516 20.05 19.31 33.86
N ALA A 517 19.45 19.13 32.69
CA ALA A 517 18.16 18.48 32.51
C ALA A 517 18.08 17.83 31.12
N SER A 518 17.28 16.78 30.97
CA SER A 518 17.03 16.17 29.66
C SER A 518 15.60 15.64 29.56
N LEU A 519 15.01 15.77 28.37
CA LEU A 519 13.68 15.30 28.01
C LEU A 519 13.84 14.24 26.90
N PRO A 520 13.58 12.96 27.18
CA PRO A 520 13.52 11.92 26.15
C PRO A 520 12.46 12.25 25.11
N ILE A 521 12.78 12.07 23.82
CA ILE A 521 11.86 12.31 22.71
C ILE A 521 11.61 11.01 21.95
N ASP A 522 10.42 10.88 21.40
CA ASP A 522 10.11 9.76 20.53
C ASP A 522 10.87 9.93 19.21
N LYS A 523 11.83 9.05 18.94
CA LYS A 523 12.62 9.01 17.69
C LYS A 523 11.75 9.02 16.43
N LYS A 524 10.51 8.52 16.54
CA LYS A 524 9.57 8.57 15.43
C LYS A 524 9.18 9.99 15.10
N PHE A 525 8.98 10.87 16.06
CA PHE A 525 8.52 12.23 15.81
C PHE A 525 9.66 13.22 16.04
N PRO A 526 10.58 13.36 15.06
CA PRO A 526 11.75 14.21 15.22
C PRO A 526 11.32 15.64 15.50
N ILE A 527 11.91 16.22 16.53
CA ILE A 527 11.79 17.63 16.82
C ILE A 527 12.76 18.36 15.91
N PHE A 528 12.24 19.23 15.05
CA PHE A 528 13.08 20.01 14.13
C PHE A 528 13.39 21.41 14.67
N LYS A 529 12.60 21.94 15.64
CA LYS A 529 12.86 23.25 16.23
C LYS A 529 12.34 23.38 17.66
N ILE A 530 13.07 24.15 18.46
CA ILE A 530 12.65 24.61 19.79
C ILE A 530 12.86 26.12 19.94
N SER A 531 12.11 26.73 20.86
CA SER A 531 12.26 28.11 21.32
C SER A 531 12.20 28.16 22.85
N LEU A 532 12.83 29.18 23.44
CA LEU A 532 12.82 29.40 24.90
C LEU A 532 11.81 30.48 25.25
N LEU A 533 10.72 30.09 25.92
CA LEU A 533 9.71 30.99 26.48
C LEU A 533 10.17 31.43 27.86
N THR A 534 10.29 32.74 28.10
CA THR A 534 10.70 33.28 29.42
C THR A 534 9.64 34.24 29.93
N VAL A 535 9.01 33.90 31.06
CA VAL A 535 7.98 34.71 31.73
C VAL A 535 8.37 34.83 33.20
N ASP A 536 8.48 36.06 33.72
CA ASP A 536 8.77 36.34 35.14
C ASP A 536 9.99 35.57 35.71
N LEU A 537 11.05 35.39 34.91
CA LEU A 537 12.29 34.63 35.20
C LEU A 537 12.16 33.09 35.18
N ASP A 538 10.97 32.56 34.93
CA ASP A 538 10.79 31.13 34.64
C ASP A 538 10.88 30.85 33.15
N MET A 539 11.47 29.70 32.84
CA MET A 539 11.81 29.30 31.48
C MET A 539 11.14 27.99 31.14
N THR A 540 10.42 28.01 30.01
CA THR A 540 9.78 26.84 29.43
C THR A 540 10.33 26.63 28.03
N VAL A 541 10.78 25.42 27.74
CA VAL A 541 11.12 25.02 26.37
C VAL A 541 9.83 24.75 25.63
N ILE A 542 9.62 25.40 24.49
CA ILE A 542 8.55 25.06 23.56
C ILE A 542 9.16 24.46 22.31
N GLY A 543 8.53 23.44 21.75
CA GLY A 543 8.98 22.79 20.53
C GLY A 543 7.84 22.21 19.74
N CYS A 544 8.15 21.77 18.53
CA CYS A 544 7.19 21.07 17.69
C CYS A 544 7.83 19.94 16.89
N ASN A 545 7.00 18.96 16.59
CA ASN A 545 7.20 18.01 15.50
C ASN A 545 6.16 18.32 14.40
N SER A 546 6.00 17.44 13.41
CA SER A 546 5.12 17.68 12.27
C SER A 546 3.62 17.72 12.60
N ASN A 547 3.21 17.33 13.82
CA ASN A 547 1.79 17.16 14.18
C ASN A 547 1.39 17.81 15.51
N SER A 548 2.34 18.20 16.35
CA SER A 548 2.06 18.70 17.69
C SER A 548 3.12 19.68 18.16
N CYS A 549 2.68 20.59 19.02
CA CYS A 549 3.55 21.47 19.79
C CYS A 549 3.48 21.07 21.27
N PHE A 550 4.63 21.13 21.92
CA PHE A 550 4.78 20.77 23.32
C PHE A 550 5.50 21.85 24.10
N SER A 551 5.25 21.89 25.40
CA SER A 551 5.99 22.67 26.37
C SER A 551 6.66 21.74 27.39
N TRP A 552 7.80 22.18 27.92
CA TRP A 552 8.54 21.46 28.95
C TRP A 552 9.28 22.46 29.86
N ASN A 553 8.94 22.45 31.15
CA ASN A 553 9.67 23.16 32.18
C ASN A 553 10.78 22.24 32.76
N PRO A 554 12.08 22.50 32.48
CA PRO A 554 13.17 21.63 32.93
C PRO A 554 13.36 21.52 34.44
N LYS A 555 12.64 22.31 35.24
CA LYS A 555 12.69 22.26 36.71
C LYS A 555 11.60 21.38 37.33
N GLU A 556 10.49 21.15 36.62
CA GLU A 556 9.26 20.60 37.20
C GLU A 556 8.67 19.45 36.39
N ASP A 557 8.73 19.55 35.07
CA ASP A 557 8.03 18.64 34.17
C ASP A 557 8.87 17.37 33.93
N ILE A 558 8.34 16.23 34.38
CA ILE A 558 8.92 14.90 34.11
C ILE A 558 8.52 14.34 32.73
N PHE A 559 7.62 15.02 32.01
CA PHE A 559 7.19 14.67 30.64
C PHE A 559 6.88 15.95 29.86
N ALA A 560 6.92 15.88 28.52
CA ALA A 560 6.47 16.98 27.67
C ALA A 560 4.94 17.14 27.75
N ASN A 561 4.48 18.39 27.90
CA ASN A 561 3.07 18.74 27.90
C ASN A 561 2.63 19.16 26.49
N ILE A 562 1.81 18.33 25.84
CA ILE A 562 1.26 18.68 24.51
C ILE A 562 0.16 19.73 24.69
N PHE A 563 0.40 20.95 24.21
CA PHE A 563 -0.59 22.04 24.29
C PHE A 563 -1.32 22.29 22.97
N TYR A 564 -0.80 21.79 21.84
CA TYR A 564 -1.44 21.95 20.53
C TYR A 564 -1.20 20.72 19.64
N LYS A 565 -2.24 20.29 18.93
CA LYS A 565 -2.21 19.19 17.94
C LYS A 565 -2.87 19.65 16.65
N SER A 566 -2.26 19.32 15.53
CA SER A 566 -2.70 19.69 14.19
C SER A 566 -2.99 18.47 13.32
N ASN A 567 -3.94 18.63 12.40
CA ASN A 567 -4.19 17.69 11.30
C ASN A 567 -3.44 18.08 10.01
N GLU A 568 -2.90 19.29 9.96
CA GLU A 568 -2.01 19.79 8.91
C GLU A 568 -0.55 19.65 9.38
N GLU A 569 0.41 19.81 8.47
CA GLU A 569 1.82 19.73 8.83
C GLU A 569 2.26 21.01 9.55
N ILE A 570 2.85 20.87 10.73
CA ILE A 570 3.49 21.96 11.45
C ILE A 570 4.93 22.08 10.94
N TYR A 571 5.31 23.26 10.49
CA TYR A 571 6.65 23.50 9.94
C TYR A 571 7.58 24.26 10.89
N ASN A 572 7.01 25.02 11.84
CA ASN A 572 7.81 25.91 12.69
C ASN A 572 7.04 26.34 13.95
N ILE A 573 7.78 26.62 15.01
CA ILE A 573 7.32 27.30 16.23
C ILE A 573 8.34 28.37 16.65
N GLU A 574 7.85 29.55 17.02
CA GLU A 574 8.69 30.66 17.44
C GLU A 574 8.05 31.46 18.58
N TYR A 575 8.86 31.84 19.58
CA TYR A 575 8.44 32.75 20.65
C TYR A 575 8.99 34.16 20.41
N HIS A 576 8.08 35.13 20.29
CA HIS A 576 8.44 36.52 20.09
C HIS A 576 8.46 37.30 21.41
N LYS A 577 9.65 37.42 22.01
CA LYS A 577 9.90 38.05 23.33
C LYS A 577 9.24 39.43 23.51
N LYS A 578 9.31 40.32 22.50
CA LYS A 578 8.77 41.70 22.61
C LYS A 578 7.25 41.76 22.71
N GLN A 579 6.54 40.86 22.02
CA GLN A 579 5.08 40.81 22.04
C GLN A 579 4.54 39.81 23.06
N ASN A 580 5.42 39.01 23.67
CA ASN A 580 5.07 37.92 24.56
C ASN A 580 4.03 36.95 23.92
N GLN A 581 4.28 36.57 22.68
CA GLN A 581 3.40 35.73 21.87
C GLN A 581 4.16 34.57 21.24
N ILE A 582 3.48 33.45 21.06
CA ILE A 582 3.99 32.25 20.40
C ILE A 582 3.32 32.14 19.04
N PHE A 583 4.09 31.79 18.02
CA PHE A 583 3.62 31.65 16.65
C PHE A 583 3.87 30.22 16.17
N ILE A 584 2.85 29.59 15.62
CA ILE A 584 2.90 28.24 15.04
C ILE A 584 2.56 28.37 13.56
N HIS A 585 3.40 27.79 12.70
CA HIS A 585 3.11 27.69 11.27
C HIS A 585 2.63 26.29 10.94
N GLU A 586 1.38 26.23 10.52
CA GLU A 586 0.61 25.04 10.24
C GLU A 586 0.06 25.16 8.82
N GLY A 587 0.49 24.29 7.89
CA GLY A 587 0.01 24.31 6.51
C GLY A 587 0.15 25.69 5.86
N ASN A 588 -0.97 26.32 5.49
CA ASN A 588 -1.00 27.69 4.94
C ASN A 588 -1.52 28.73 5.96
N LYS A 589 -1.32 28.46 7.26
CA LYS A 589 -1.84 29.30 8.35
C LYS A 589 -0.77 29.57 9.39
N ILE A 590 -0.92 30.68 10.09
CA ILE A 590 -0.15 30.99 11.30
C ILE A 590 -1.11 31.19 12.47
N LEU A 591 -0.85 30.48 13.55
CA LEU A 591 -1.57 30.61 14.82
C LEU A 591 -0.75 31.46 15.76
N VAL A 592 -1.40 32.44 16.40
CA VAL A 592 -0.82 33.27 17.45
C VAL A 592 -1.40 32.86 18.77
N LEU A 593 -0.53 32.45 19.69
CA LEU A 593 -0.89 32.03 21.03
C LEU A 593 -0.31 33.01 22.04
N ASP A 594 -1.00 33.18 23.16
CA ASP A 594 -0.45 33.89 24.31
C ASP A 594 0.53 32.99 25.12
N ASN A 595 1.07 33.51 26.22
CA ASN A 595 1.96 32.75 27.09
C ASN A 595 1.28 31.65 27.93
N LYS A 596 -0.05 31.51 27.83
CA LYS A 596 -0.83 30.40 28.39
C LYS A 596 -1.20 29.36 27.35
N PHE A 597 -0.65 29.48 26.13
CA PHE A 597 -0.92 28.62 24.99
C PHE A 597 -2.37 28.72 24.47
N GLU A 598 -3.09 29.81 24.75
CA GLU A 598 -4.42 30.04 24.20
C GLU A 598 -4.31 30.73 22.83
N ILE A 599 -5.02 30.20 21.83
CA ILE A 599 -5.04 30.80 20.49
C ILE A 599 -5.77 32.14 20.55
N THR A 600 -5.05 33.22 20.30
CA THR A 600 -5.56 34.59 20.27
C THR A 600 -5.90 35.06 18.86
N LYS A 601 -5.20 34.54 17.84
CA LYS A 601 -5.40 34.92 16.43
C LYS A 601 -5.00 33.81 15.47
N ILE A 602 -5.64 33.78 14.32
CA ILE A 602 -5.32 32.88 13.21
C ILE A 602 -5.18 33.71 11.93
N PHE A 603 -4.06 33.55 11.24
CA PHE A 603 -3.81 34.13 9.92
C PHE A 603 -3.92 33.03 8.88
N SER A 604 -4.84 33.18 7.93
CA SER A 604 -4.88 32.32 6.74
C SER A 604 -4.15 33.03 5.60
N ILE A 605 -3.29 32.30 4.91
CA ILE A 605 -2.47 32.83 3.84
C ILE A 605 -2.89 32.14 2.55
N ASN A 606 -3.27 32.94 1.55
CA ASN A 606 -3.81 32.43 0.28
C ASN A 606 -2.73 31.91 -0.67
N GLU A 607 -1.48 31.87 -0.22
CA GLU A 607 -0.30 31.54 -1.00
C GLU A 607 0.44 30.39 -0.30
N THR A 608 1.07 29.51 -1.07
CA THR A 608 1.98 28.49 -0.53
C THR A 608 3.35 29.14 -0.32
N PHE A 609 3.93 29.03 0.88
CA PHE A 609 5.24 29.56 1.21
C PHE A 609 6.08 28.49 1.92
N SER A 610 7.39 28.58 1.78
CA SER A 610 8.34 27.58 2.31
C SER A 610 8.72 27.85 3.76
N THR A 611 8.81 29.12 4.15
CA THR A 611 9.16 29.54 5.52
C THR A 611 8.78 31.01 5.77
N PHE A 612 8.76 31.41 7.04
CA PHE A 612 8.42 32.76 7.50
C PHE A 612 9.35 33.17 8.66
N ALA A 613 9.40 34.48 8.93
CA ALA A 613 9.95 35.04 10.17
C ALA A 613 9.12 36.23 10.62
N ILE A 614 9.18 36.54 11.92
CA ILE A 614 8.36 37.59 12.55
C ILE A 614 9.22 38.81 12.86
N TYR A 615 8.71 40.00 12.53
CA TYR A 615 9.27 41.27 12.96
C TYR A 615 8.28 42.01 13.87
N SER A 616 8.70 43.15 14.42
CA SER A 616 7.94 43.89 15.43
C SER A 616 6.49 44.25 15.06
N SER A 617 6.17 44.38 13.77
CA SER A 617 4.86 44.83 13.28
C SER A 617 4.22 43.92 12.24
N GLY A 618 4.78 42.72 12.00
CA GLY A 618 4.24 41.81 11.00
C GLY A 618 5.06 40.54 10.77
N ILE A 619 4.85 39.94 9.60
CA ILE A 619 5.45 38.67 9.19
C ILE A 619 6.05 38.79 7.79
N VAL A 620 7.23 38.20 7.59
CA VAL A 620 7.88 38.06 6.29
C VAL A 620 7.77 36.60 5.85
N TYR A 621 7.28 36.36 4.63
CA TYR A 621 7.21 35.04 4.01
C TYR A 621 8.16 34.91 2.83
N LEU A 622 8.64 33.68 2.62
CA LEU A 622 9.32 33.27 1.40
C LEU A 622 8.43 32.32 0.62
N LYS A 623 8.05 32.70 -0.60
CA LYS A 623 7.35 31.83 -1.54
C LYS A 623 8.36 31.27 -2.55
N GLY A 624 8.45 29.95 -2.60
CA GLY A 624 9.27 29.24 -3.59
C GLY A 624 8.81 29.54 -5.01
N GLY A 625 9.75 29.80 -5.92
CA GLY A 625 9.43 29.97 -7.34
C GLY A 625 8.84 28.69 -7.96
N ASP A 626 7.69 28.80 -8.63
CA ASP A 626 7.13 27.71 -9.47
C ASP A 626 7.94 27.57 -10.77
N SER A 627 7.73 26.52 -11.58
CA SER A 627 8.41 26.31 -12.87
C SER A 627 8.25 27.48 -13.87
N THR A 628 7.38 28.44 -13.56
CA THR A 628 7.09 29.66 -14.29
C THR A 628 7.80 30.92 -13.75
N TYR A 629 8.35 30.91 -12.53
CA TYR A 629 8.98 32.07 -11.88
C TYR A 629 10.51 31.94 -11.81
N LYS A 630 11.23 33.00 -12.20
CA LYS A 630 12.70 33.09 -12.18
C LYS A 630 13.25 33.34 -10.75
N GLY A 631 12.91 32.51 -9.76
CA GLY A 631 13.40 32.63 -8.39
C GLY A 631 12.33 32.97 -7.34
N ASP A 632 12.76 33.06 -6.08
CA ASP A 632 11.84 33.17 -4.95
C ASP A 632 11.25 34.57 -4.75
N ILE A 633 10.13 34.64 -4.04
CA ILE A 633 9.39 35.87 -3.76
C ILE A 633 9.34 36.11 -2.26
N ILE A 634 9.71 37.32 -1.82
CA ILE A 634 9.51 37.76 -0.43
C ILE A 634 8.20 38.54 -0.31
N LEU A 635 7.37 38.16 0.65
CA LEU A 635 6.09 38.81 0.92
C LEU A 635 6.08 39.35 2.35
N LEU A 636 5.76 40.64 2.49
CA LEU A 636 5.64 41.32 3.77
C LEU A 636 4.17 41.49 4.14
N TYR A 637 3.77 41.04 5.33
CA TYR A 637 2.41 41.17 5.84
C TYR A 637 2.38 41.88 7.19
N ASP A 638 1.31 42.61 7.48
CA ASP A 638 1.05 43.10 8.83
C ASP A 638 0.51 42.00 9.75
N LEU A 639 0.43 42.29 11.06
CA LEU A 639 -0.21 41.42 12.05
C LEU A 639 -1.74 41.35 11.89
N ASN A 640 -2.34 41.86 10.82
CA ASN A 640 -3.75 41.66 10.46
C ASN A 640 -3.92 40.75 9.24
N GLY A 641 -2.83 40.27 8.65
CA GLY A 641 -2.86 39.43 7.44
C GLY A 641 -2.98 40.21 6.15
N ASN A 642 -2.78 41.55 6.16
CA ASN A 642 -2.75 42.35 4.94
C ASN A 642 -1.36 42.32 4.32
N LEU A 643 -1.27 42.01 3.02
CA LEU A 643 -0.03 42.10 2.27
C LEU A 643 0.38 43.58 2.13
N LEU A 644 1.53 43.93 2.68
CA LEU A 644 2.11 45.27 2.65
C LEU A 644 3.03 45.46 1.44
N GLN A 645 3.88 44.48 1.12
CA GLN A 645 4.83 44.57 0.02
C GLN A 645 5.19 43.19 -0.54
N LYS A 646 5.51 43.14 -1.83
CA LYS A 646 6.06 41.98 -2.53
C LYS A 646 7.40 42.36 -3.17
N LEU A 647 8.45 41.59 -2.87
CA LEU A 647 9.74 41.65 -3.56
C LEU A 647 9.90 40.40 -4.42
N SER A 648 10.14 40.61 -5.70
CA SER A 648 10.30 39.57 -6.71
C SER A 648 11.72 39.55 -7.27
N TYR A 649 12.03 38.54 -8.08
CA TYR A 649 13.28 38.44 -8.85
C TYR A 649 13.73 39.79 -9.46
N ASN A 650 12.82 40.52 -10.11
CA ASN A 650 13.15 41.80 -10.73
C ASN A 650 13.70 42.83 -9.72
N ASN A 651 13.18 42.86 -8.49
CA ASN A 651 13.67 43.77 -7.46
C ASN A 651 15.11 43.46 -7.08
N PHE A 652 15.46 42.18 -6.97
CA PHE A 652 16.83 41.76 -6.65
C PHE A 652 17.78 41.97 -7.83
N MET A 653 17.34 41.68 -9.06
CA MET A 653 18.16 41.92 -10.26
C MET A 653 18.50 43.38 -10.47
N THR A 654 17.55 44.30 -10.28
CA THR A 654 17.83 45.74 -10.37
C THR A 654 18.93 46.19 -9.41
N GLU A 655 19.03 45.57 -8.22
CA GLU A 655 20.13 45.86 -7.28
C GLU A 655 21.44 45.17 -7.67
N LEU A 656 21.38 43.98 -8.28
CA LEU A 656 22.55 43.27 -8.77
C LEU A 656 23.19 43.95 -9.97
N GLU A 657 22.39 44.47 -10.90
CA GLU A 657 22.85 45.18 -12.10
C GLU A 657 23.64 46.47 -11.78
N LYS A 658 23.46 47.03 -10.58
CA LYS A 658 24.27 48.15 -10.09
C LYS A 658 25.68 47.74 -9.67
N ASP A 659 25.93 46.45 -9.46
CA ASP A 659 27.26 45.95 -9.14
C ASP A 659 28.13 45.88 -10.40
N THR A 660 29.29 46.50 -10.39
CA THR A 660 30.18 46.44 -11.56
C THR A 660 30.70 45.03 -11.84
N GLU A 661 30.96 44.22 -10.80
CA GLU A 661 31.56 42.90 -10.95
C GLU A 661 30.52 41.88 -11.44
N ILE A 662 29.35 41.84 -10.80
CA ILE A 662 28.26 40.94 -11.20
C ILE A 662 27.73 41.33 -12.58
N SER A 663 27.59 42.62 -12.88
CA SER A 663 27.18 43.07 -14.22
C SER A 663 28.19 42.73 -15.29
N GLN A 664 29.49 42.81 -15.01
CA GLN A 664 30.52 42.37 -15.95
C GLN A 664 30.46 40.86 -16.21
N ARG A 665 30.22 40.06 -15.16
CA ARG A 665 30.06 38.60 -15.29
C ARG A 665 28.82 38.23 -16.10
N ILE A 666 27.69 38.90 -15.83
CA ILE A 666 26.46 38.79 -16.62
C ILE A 666 26.72 39.13 -18.10
N LEU A 667 27.34 40.28 -18.38
CA LEU A 667 27.67 40.72 -19.74
C LEU A 667 28.66 39.78 -20.45
N LYS A 668 29.58 39.16 -19.71
CA LYS A 668 30.51 38.16 -20.26
C LYS A 668 29.75 36.91 -20.68
N PHE A 669 28.86 36.41 -19.83
CA PHE A 669 28.02 35.25 -20.13
C PHE A 669 27.11 35.48 -21.35
N GLU A 670 26.44 36.63 -21.42
CA GLU A 670 25.59 37.00 -22.56
C GLU A 670 26.35 37.05 -23.90
N LYS A 671 27.64 37.39 -23.87
CA LYS A 671 28.49 37.38 -25.07
C LYS A 671 28.92 35.97 -25.47
N GLU A 672 29.12 35.08 -24.51
CA GLU A 672 29.58 33.71 -24.74
C GLU A 672 28.45 32.81 -25.26
N ASP A 673 27.19 33.05 -24.86
CA ASP A 673 26.03 32.29 -25.36
C ASP A 673 24.77 33.15 -25.60
N PRO A 674 24.65 33.80 -26.79
CA PRO A 674 23.57 34.75 -27.08
C PRO A 674 22.19 34.11 -27.29
N PHE A 675 22.10 32.78 -27.41
CA PHE A 675 20.88 32.04 -27.78
C PHE A 675 20.19 31.36 -26.60
N LEU A 676 20.82 31.29 -25.43
CA LEU A 676 20.17 30.85 -24.21
C LEU A 676 19.37 32.01 -23.58
N ASN A 677 18.09 31.75 -23.29
CA ASN A 677 17.17 32.70 -22.66
C ASN A 677 17.60 33.04 -21.21
N PHE A 678 18.67 33.81 -21.00
CA PHE A 678 19.15 34.35 -19.73
C PHE A 678 18.48 33.76 -18.45
N TYR A 679 19.07 32.69 -17.92
CA TYR A 679 18.61 32.00 -16.71
C TYR A 679 19.50 32.36 -15.51
N ALA A 680 19.59 33.65 -15.17
CA ALA A 680 20.03 34.01 -13.83
C ALA A 680 18.92 33.62 -12.85
N LYS A 681 19.26 32.79 -11.86
CA LYS A 681 18.31 32.35 -10.82
C LYS A 681 18.78 32.85 -9.47
N ILE A 682 17.85 33.41 -8.70
CA ILE A 682 18.06 33.80 -7.30
C ILE A 682 17.16 32.93 -6.43
N ASP A 683 17.77 32.01 -5.70
CA ASP A 683 17.08 31.11 -4.77
C ASP A 683 17.47 31.46 -3.34
N VAL A 684 16.51 31.85 -2.51
CA VAL A 684 16.73 32.12 -1.09
C VAL A 684 16.80 30.78 -0.34
N LYS A 685 17.94 30.47 0.27
CA LYS A 685 18.15 29.23 1.03
C LYS A 685 17.71 29.35 2.47
N SER A 686 17.94 30.50 3.09
CA SER A 686 17.52 30.78 4.45
C SER A 686 17.40 32.28 4.66
N PHE A 687 16.58 32.70 5.64
CA PHE A 687 16.57 34.08 6.09
C PHE A 687 16.33 34.20 7.59
N GLN A 688 16.73 35.34 8.14
CA GLN A 688 16.53 35.66 9.54
C GLN A 688 16.21 37.14 9.71
N ILE A 689 15.40 37.45 10.71
CA ILE A 689 15.12 38.83 11.13
C ILE A 689 16.02 39.15 12.31
N ILE A 690 16.75 40.25 12.20
CA ILE A 690 17.71 40.69 13.20
C ILE A 690 17.31 42.07 13.73
N ASN A 691 17.58 42.31 15.01
CA ASN A 691 17.45 43.63 15.61
C ASN A 691 18.85 44.20 15.86
N PHE A 692 19.19 45.33 15.22
CA PHE A 692 20.48 46.00 15.39
C PHE A 692 20.27 47.51 15.48
N ASN A 693 20.78 48.14 16.54
CA ASN A 693 20.65 49.58 16.80
C ASN A 693 19.20 50.10 16.69
N ASN A 694 18.25 49.43 17.36
CA ASN A 694 16.81 49.73 17.34
C ASN A 694 16.15 49.70 15.94
N ARG A 695 16.78 49.04 14.97
CA ARG A 695 16.23 48.79 13.64
C ARG A 695 16.11 47.30 13.41
N GLU A 696 15.17 46.92 12.56
CA GLU A 696 14.96 45.53 12.16
C GLU A 696 15.51 45.33 10.75
N PHE A 697 16.27 44.26 10.56
CA PHE A 697 16.79 43.89 9.26
C PHE A 697 16.41 42.46 8.92
N LEU A 698 16.09 42.21 7.65
CA LEU A 698 15.96 40.90 7.08
C LEU A 698 17.28 40.55 6.39
N ILE A 699 17.93 39.49 6.83
CA ILE A 699 19.12 38.96 6.15
C ILE A 699 18.72 37.74 5.33
N LEU A 700 18.90 37.81 4.01
CA LEU A 700 18.63 36.73 3.08
C LEU A 700 19.95 36.08 2.67
N ASN A 701 20.07 34.77 2.88
CA ASN A 701 21.09 33.95 2.26
C ASN A 701 20.54 33.40 0.94
N SER A 702 21.04 33.91 -0.19
CA SER A 702 20.57 33.54 -1.52
C SER A 702 21.68 32.89 -2.34
N ARG A 703 21.31 31.97 -3.22
CA ARG A 703 22.19 31.48 -4.29
C ARG A 703 21.94 32.24 -5.56
N PHE A 704 23.02 32.68 -6.18
CA PHE A 704 23.02 33.24 -7.52
C PHE A 704 23.65 32.22 -8.46
N LYS A 705 22.94 31.89 -9.54
CA LYS A 705 23.41 30.94 -10.55
C LYS A 705 23.15 31.49 -11.95
N LEU A 706 24.18 31.43 -12.78
CA LEU A 706 24.06 31.52 -14.24
C LEU A 706 24.04 30.10 -14.82
N GLU A 707 23.33 29.90 -15.91
CA GLU A 707 23.19 28.56 -16.52
C GLU A 707 24.57 28.00 -16.90
N PHE A 708 24.87 26.77 -16.48
CA PHE A 708 26.19 26.13 -16.66
C PHE A 708 27.38 26.77 -15.93
N ASP A 709 27.15 27.80 -15.11
CA ASP A 709 28.17 28.40 -14.23
C ASP A 709 28.11 27.82 -12.80
N LYS A 710 29.14 28.07 -12.00
CA LYS A 710 29.16 27.75 -10.56
C LYS A 710 28.10 28.54 -9.81
N GLU A 711 27.61 27.95 -8.72
CA GLU A 711 26.71 28.63 -7.77
C GLU A 711 27.55 29.47 -6.80
N ASP A 712 27.17 30.73 -6.62
CA ASP A 712 27.74 31.64 -5.62
C ASP A 712 26.70 32.02 -4.58
N SER A 713 27.18 32.39 -3.40
CA SER A 713 26.31 32.89 -2.33
C SER A 713 26.29 34.42 -2.29
N LEU A 714 25.08 34.93 -2.17
CA LEU A 714 24.78 36.35 -2.15
C LEU A 714 23.91 36.64 -0.92
N ILE A 715 24.44 37.44 -0.02
CA ILE A 715 23.76 37.82 1.21
C ILE A 715 23.15 39.19 1.03
N PHE A 716 21.84 39.31 1.11
CA PHE A 716 21.17 40.61 1.13
C PHE A 716 20.85 41.02 2.55
N ILE A 717 21.15 42.26 2.90
CA ILE A 717 20.69 42.91 4.13
C ILE A 717 19.64 43.94 3.74
N LEU A 718 18.41 43.71 4.18
CA LEU A 718 17.27 44.57 3.92
C LEU A 718 16.80 45.20 5.23
N GLU A 719 16.49 46.49 5.24
CA GLU A 719 15.89 47.15 6.40
C GLU A 719 14.37 46.97 6.36
N ILE A 720 13.80 46.53 7.47
CA ILE A 720 12.36 46.39 7.65
C ILE A 720 11.87 47.63 8.39
N SER A 721 11.10 48.45 7.69
CA SER A 721 10.28 49.50 8.28
C SER A 721 8.85 48.99 8.49
N LYS A 722 8.04 49.74 9.24
CA LYS A 722 6.66 49.34 9.61
C LYS A 722 5.83 48.81 8.43
N ASN A 723 5.96 49.42 7.25
CA ASN A 723 5.15 49.11 6.08
C ASN A 723 5.96 48.73 4.83
N SER A 724 7.29 48.64 4.90
CA SER A 724 8.11 48.31 3.73
C SER A 724 9.46 47.70 4.09
N ILE A 725 10.00 46.92 3.17
CA ILE A 725 11.36 46.40 3.17
C ILE A 725 12.15 47.09 2.05
N THR A 726 13.38 47.51 2.37
CA THR A 726 14.33 48.12 1.44
C THR A 726 15.67 47.37 1.45
N ILE A 727 16.21 47.04 0.28
CA ILE A 727 17.54 46.43 0.16
C ILE A 727 18.58 47.53 0.45
N LEU A 728 19.37 47.36 1.51
CA LEU A 728 20.43 48.32 1.88
C LEU A 728 21.80 47.89 1.41
N LYS A 729 22.09 46.60 1.54
CA LYS A 729 23.42 46.07 1.28
C LYS A 729 23.35 44.66 0.71
N LYS A 730 24.38 44.33 -0.06
CA LYS A 730 24.67 42.97 -0.52
C LYS A 730 26.10 42.63 -0.15
N ILE A 731 26.34 41.36 0.17
CA ILE A 731 27.66 40.81 0.40
C ILE A 731 27.80 39.62 -0.54
N TYR A 732 28.80 39.67 -1.39
CA TYR A 732 29.09 38.62 -2.36
C TYR A 732 30.17 37.68 -1.81
N LEU A 733 29.86 36.39 -1.77
CA LEU A 733 30.75 35.34 -1.29
C LEU A 733 31.17 34.48 -2.49
N GLU A 734 32.19 34.94 -3.20
CA GLU A 734 32.70 34.31 -4.42
C GLU A 734 33.26 32.91 -4.15
N ASP A 735 32.90 31.92 -4.99
CA ASP A 735 33.36 30.52 -4.90
C ASP A 735 33.04 29.83 -3.53
N LEU A 736 32.14 30.43 -2.74
CA LEU A 736 31.72 29.95 -1.43
C LEU A 736 30.21 29.69 -1.41
N ASN A 737 29.82 28.43 -1.23
CA ASN A 737 28.42 28.02 -1.17
C ASN A 737 27.90 28.02 0.27
N CYS A 738 27.36 29.15 0.70
CA CYS A 738 26.75 29.34 2.01
C CYS A 738 25.53 28.43 2.19
N SER A 739 25.61 27.56 3.18
CA SER A 739 24.57 26.60 3.56
C SER A 739 23.67 27.14 4.66
N CYS A 740 24.28 27.82 5.62
CA CYS A 740 23.66 28.28 6.84
C CYS A 740 24.31 29.58 7.32
N MET A 741 23.58 30.35 8.11
CA MET A 741 24.03 31.64 8.63
C MET A 741 23.48 31.86 10.04
N ASP A 742 24.22 32.61 10.84
CA ASP A 742 23.73 33.18 12.10
C ASP A 742 24.34 34.57 12.34
N TYR A 743 23.88 35.26 13.38
CA TYR A 743 24.37 36.59 13.72
C TYR A 743 24.55 36.79 15.23
N SER A 744 25.45 37.72 15.58
CA SER A 744 25.53 38.30 16.91
C SER A 744 25.60 39.81 16.78
N ALA A 745 24.82 40.53 17.57
CA ALA A 745 24.73 41.98 17.51
C ALA A 745 24.94 42.58 18.90
N ASN A 746 25.76 43.63 18.98
CA ASN A 746 25.84 44.50 20.15
C ASN A 746 25.45 45.94 19.76
N VAL A 747 25.63 46.91 20.65
CA VAL A 747 25.22 48.31 20.41
C VAL A 747 25.98 48.95 19.25
N GLN A 748 27.18 48.48 18.90
CA GLN A 748 28.07 49.11 17.92
C GLN A 748 28.37 48.24 16.70
N LEU A 749 28.35 46.91 16.86
CA LEU A 749 28.81 45.96 15.86
C LEU A 749 27.76 44.89 15.59
N LEU A 750 27.66 44.52 14.31
CA LEU A 750 26.89 43.38 13.84
C LEU A 750 27.86 42.34 13.24
N ASN A 751 27.94 41.17 13.86
CA ASN A 751 28.73 40.05 13.39
C ASN A 751 27.80 39.06 12.68
N LEU A 752 28.14 38.70 11.45
CA LEU A 752 27.47 37.65 10.69
C LEU A 752 28.42 36.48 10.53
N VAL A 753 27.96 35.25 10.75
CA VAL A 753 28.72 34.04 10.48
C VAL A 753 28.03 33.21 9.42
N PHE A 754 28.81 32.68 8.49
CA PHE A 754 28.36 31.88 7.36
C PHE A 754 29.08 30.53 7.38
N GLY A 755 28.32 29.44 7.38
CA GLY A 755 28.85 28.09 7.16
C GLY A 755 28.76 27.72 5.68
N PHE A 756 29.72 26.93 5.19
CA PHE A 756 29.84 26.61 3.77
C PHE A 756 29.71 25.11 3.46
N TYR A 757 29.23 24.80 2.25
CA TYR A 757 29.34 23.50 1.59
C TYR A 757 30.70 23.38 0.87
N ASP A 758 31.39 22.24 1.00
CA ASP A 758 32.65 22.02 0.27
C ASP A 758 32.36 21.48 -1.14
N THR A 759 32.49 22.37 -2.12
CA THR A 759 32.37 22.01 -3.54
C THR A 759 33.69 22.19 -4.31
N SER A 760 34.77 22.61 -3.64
CA SER A 760 35.96 23.14 -4.33
C SER A 760 37.32 22.90 -3.63
N ASN A 761 37.44 21.99 -2.66
CA ASN A 761 38.66 21.78 -1.86
C ASN A 761 39.08 23.04 -1.06
N ASN A 762 38.11 23.87 -0.66
CA ASN A 762 38.38 25.10 0.10
C ASN A 762 38.55 24.76 1.61
N PRO A 763 39.66 25.14 2.28
CA PRO A 763 39.84 24.81 3.70
C PRO A 763 38.94 25.59 4.67
N ILE A 764 38.24 26.63 4.19
CA ILE A 764 37.38 27.50 5.00
C ILE A 764 36.07 26.77 5.32
N MET A 765 35.81 26.55 6.61
CA MET A 765 34.56 25.93 7.08
C MET A 765 33.47 26.98 7.30
N CYS A 766 33.87 28.11 7.88
CA CYS A 766 32.99 29.25 8.08
C CYS A 766 33.74 30.56 7.98
N GLN A 767 33.01 31.63 7.71
CA GLN A 767 33.50 33.00 7.66
C GLN A 767 32.63 33.90 8.53
N GLU A 768 33.28 34.74 9.33
CA GLU A 768 32.63 35.80 10.09
C GLU A 768 32.90 37.16 9.43
N ILE A 769 31.87 37.96 9.26
CA ILE A 769 31.94 39.34 8.74
C ILE A 769 31.44 40.28 9.82
N ILE A 770 32.26 41.26 10.20
CA ILE A 770 31.96 42.25 11.23
C ILE A 770 31.60 43.57 10.55
N LEU A 771 30.42 44.09 10.88
CA LEU A 771 29.83 45.29 10.31
C LEU A 771 29.73 46.40 11.36
N ASP A 772 29.95 47.65 10.95
CA ASP A 772 29.69 48.84 11.78
C ASP A 772 28.20 49.26 11.79
N LEU A 773 27.88 50.35 12.50
CA LEU A 773 26.53 50.93 12.58
C LEU A 773 25.93 51.34 11.22
N ASN A 774 26.77 51.63 10.23
CA ASN A 774 26.37 51.97 8.87
C ASN A 774 26.42 50.75 7.94
N LEU A 775 26.55 49.55 8.51
CA LEU A 775 26.69 48.28 7.80
C LEU A 775 27.97 48.20 6.95
N ASN A 776 29.02 49.00 7.20
CA ASN A 776 30.31 48.87 6.53
C ASN A 776 31.09 47.67 7.07
N ILE A 777 31.76 46.94 6.19
CA ILE A 777 32.60 45.80 6.58
C ILE A 777 33.85 46.35 7.26
N LEU A 778 34.02 46.06 8.54
CA LEU A 778 35.20 46.40 9.32
C LEU A 778 36.27 45.31 9.21
N SER A 779 35.86 44.04 9.25
CA SER A 779 36.77 42.90 9.11
C SER A 779 36.05 41.63 8.66
N THR A 780 36.82 40.71 8.10
CA THR A 780 36.38 39.39 7.67
C THR A 780 37.34 38.34 8.22
N ASN A 781 36.82 37.37 8.96
CA ASN A 781 37.59 36.32 9.62
C ASN A 781 37.22 34.95 9.02
N ASN A 782 38.19 34.25 8.44
CA ASN A 782 38.00 32.88 7.96
C ASN A 782 38.47 31.87 9.01
N TYR A 783 37.69 30.82 9.22
CA TYR A 783 38.00 29.73 10.14
C TYR A 783 38.17 28.40 9.39
N GLN A 784 39.23 27.67 9.73
CA GLN A 784 39.65 26.43 9.05
C GLN A 784 40.07 25.38 10.08
N ASN A 785 39.78 24.10 9.83
CA ASN A 785 40.27 23.00 10.67
C ASN A 785 41.66 22.57 10.20
N SER A 786 42.69 22.80 11.03
CA SER A 786 44.08 22.47 10.71
C SER A 786 44.44 20.99 10.86
N LYS A 787 43.56 20.17 11.47
CA LYS A 787 43.83 18.77 11.82
C LYS A 787 43.34 17.73 10.79
N GLU A 788 42.51 18.12 9.83
CA GLU A 788 41.90 17.19 8.85
C GLU A 788 42.54 17.28 7.46
N LYS A 789 42.64 16.13 6.77
CA LYS A 789 43.17 16.04 5.40
C LYS A 789 42.20 16.75 4.43
N LYS A 790 42.74 17.35 3.36
CA LYS A 790 42.03 18.07 2.28
C LYS A 790 40.94 17.28 1.51
N TYR A 791 40.64 16.03 1.87
CA TYR A 791 39.81 15.11 1.08
C TYR A 791 38.57 14.57 1.80
N GLU A 792 38.26 15.05 3.02
CA GLU A 792 36.99 14.74 3.69
C GLU A 792 36.02 15.90 3.39
N THR A 793 34.93 15.61 2.67
CA THR A 793 33.87 16.58 2.33
C THR A 793 33.24 17.13 3.60
N ARG A 794 33.31 18.45 3.81
CA ARG A 794 32.77 19.16 4.97
C ARG A 794 31.55 19.98 4.59
N ASP A 795 30.37 19.40 4.72
CA ASP A 795 29.14 20.14 4.51
C ASP A 795 28.66 20.69 5.85
N ILE A 796 28.83 21.99 6.08
CA ILE A 796 28.33 22.62 7.31
C ILE A 796 26.82 22.77 7.19
N TYR A 797 26.06 22.04 7.98
CA TYR A 797 24.60 22.07 7.94
C TYR A 797 23.99 23.19 8.79
N SER A 798 24.66 23.55 9.88
CA SER A 798 24.25 24.66 10.75
C SER A 798 25.45 25.38 11.34
N CYS A 799 25.35 26.70 11.47
CA CYS A 799 26.28 27.53 12.23
C CYS A 799 25.50 28.39 13.22
N LYS A 800 26.00 28.58 14.44
CA LYS A 800 25.42 29.48 15.42
C LYS A 800 26.46 30.20 16.27
N PHE A 801 26.19 31.45 16.66
CA PHE A 801 26.91 32.09 17.76
C PHE A 801 26.39 31.56 19.09
N LEU A 802 27.30 31.02 19.90
CA LEU A 802 27.03 30.65 21.29
C LEU A 802 27.09 31.89 22.20
N ASP A 803 28.08 32.73 21.92
CA ASP A 803 28.34 34.02 22.53
C ASP A 803 29.25 34.83 21.58
N ASN A 804 29.66 36.02 22.01
CA ASN A 804 30.52 36.89 21.19
C ASN A 804 31.94 36.34 20.95
N LYS A 805 32.29 35.20 21.57
CA LYS A 805 33.63 34.59 21.55
C LYS A 805 33.66 33.19 20.96
N THR A 806 32.50 32.58 20.68
CA THR A 806 32.39 31.16 20.35
C THR A 806 31.32 30.92 19.27
N ILE A 807 31.72 30.23 18.21
CA ILE A 807 30.85 29.77 17.11
C ILE A 807 30.71 28.25 17.19
N ILE A 808 29.50 27.73 17.01
CA ILE A 808 29.23 26.30 16.86
C ILE A 808 28.94 26.00 15.40
N LEU A 809 29.61 25.01 14.84
CA LEU A 809 29.28 24.44 13.53
C LEU A 809 28.83 22.98 13.69
N SER A 810 27.84 22.57 12.91
CA SER A 810 27.45 21.16 12.79
C SER A 810 27.72 20.70 11.36
N GLU A 811 28.56 19.69 11.20
CA GLU A 811 28.86 19.04 9.93
C GLU A 811 27.80 17.98 9.60
N GLU A 812 27.51 17.79 8.31
CA GLU A 812 26.61 16.75 7.83
C GLU A 812 27.11 15.36 8.26
N GLY A 813 26.37 14.76 9.20
CA GLY A 813 26.44 13.34 9.51
C GLY A 813 27.48 12.90 10.55
N LYS A 814 28.39 13.74 11.07
CA LYS A 814 29.45 13.23 11.97
C LYS A 814 29.96 14.10 13.13
N LYS A 815 30.00 15.44 13.06
CA LYS A 815 30.75 16.25 14.05
C LYS A 815 30.11 17.59 14.41
N THR A 816 30.18 17.96 15.69
CA THR A 816 29.94 19.34 16.15
C THR A 816 31.29 19.98 16.45
N LEU A 817 31.54 21.19 15.94
CA LEU A 817 32.78 21.92 16.11
C LEU A 817 32.52 23.21 16.89
N LEU A 818 33.33 23.44 17.93
CA LEU A 818 33.37 24.69 18.69
C LEU A 818 34.57 25.51 18.20
N ILE A 819 34.33 26.75 17.80
CA ILE A 819 35.36 27.65 17.27
C ILE A 819 35.45 28.88 18.17
N SER A 820 36.62 29.15 18.74
CA SER A 820 36.84 30.43 19.43
C SER A 820 37.12 31.53 18.42
N THR A 821 36.33 32.61 18.44
CA THR A 821 36.55 33.77 17.54
C THR A 821 37.85 34.51 17.87
N ASN A 822 38.31 34.46 19.12
CA ASN A 822 39.55 35.11 19.56
C ASN A 822 40.80 34.32 19.18
N THR A 823 40.85 33.01 19.49
CA THR A 823 42.05 32.18 19.27
C THR A 823 42.04 31.46 17.92
N LYS A 824 40.88 31.41 17.25
CA LYS A 824 40.61 30.59 16.05
C LYS A 824 40.81 29.09 16.28
N GLU A 825 40.85 28.65 17.55
CA GLU A 825 40.97 27.25 17.91
C GLU A 825 39.66 26.51 17.60
N VAL A 826 39.78 25.34 16.98
CA VAL A 826 38.66 24.45 16.62
C VAL A 826 38.73 23.22 17.51
N ILE A 827 37.67 22.98 18.27
CA ILE A 827 37.52 21.84 19.18
C ILE A 827 36.36 20.98 18.68
N GLU A 828 36.62 19.70 18.45
CA GLU A 828 35.58 18.73 18.10
C GLU A 828 34.82 18.32 19.38
N TYR A 829 33.50 18.36 19.31
CA TYR A 829 32.59 17.95 20.36
C TYR A 829 31.64 16.86 19.85
N GLN A 830 31.39 15.86 20.70
CA GLN A 830 30.47 14.77 20.43
C GLN A 830 29.67 14.48 21.70
N LEU A 831 28.34 14.41 21.57
CA LEU A 831 27.45 14.00 22.66
C LEU A 831 27.79 12.58 23.14
N GLN A 832 27.48 12.29 24.41
CA GLN A 832 27.53 10.91 24.92
C GLN A 832 26.71 9.99 23.99
N ASP A 833 27.27 8.81 23.65
CA ASP A 833 26.73 7.85 22.68
C ASP A 833 26.71 8.24 21.18
N LYS A 834 27.51 9.24 20.77
CA LYS A 834 27.62 9.67 19.35
C LYS A 834 26.30 10.17 18.75
N GLN A 835 25.41 10.73 19.58
CA GLN A 835 24.15 11.32 19.12
C GLN A 835 24.40 12.51 18.18
N ARG A 836 23.52 12.69 17.19
CA ARG A 836 23.57 13.82 16.26
C ARG A 836 22.84 15.00 16.86
N ILE A 837 23.47 16.18 16.85
CA ILE A 837 22.79 17.43 17.18
C ILE A 837 22.00 17.90 15.96
N ASN A 838 20.68 18.02 16.11
CA ASN A 838 19.77 18.47 15.07
C ASN A 838 19.50 19.98 15.16
N TYR A 839 19.44 20.53 16.38
CA TYR A 839 19.18 21.95 16.60
C TYR A 839 19.77 22.42 17.95
N ILE A 840 20.22 23.67 18.02
CA ILE A 840 20.72 24.31 19.27
C ILE A 840 20.10 25.69 19.40
N THR A 841 19.75 26.10 20.62
CA THR A 841 19.48 27.50 20.97
C THR A 841 20.10 27.85 22.33
N ALA A 842 20.46 29.11 22.52
CA ALA A 842 21.02 29.65 23.77
C ALA A 842 20.06 30.67 24.40
N THR A 843 20.26 30.97 25.69
CA THR A 843 19.50 31.98 26.46
C THR A 843 19.84 33.42 26.10
#